data_AF-A0A840CHX9-F1
#
_entry.id   AF-A0A840CHX9-F1
#
_cell.length_a   1.000
_cell.length_b   1.000
_cell.length_c   1.000
_cell.angle_alpha   90.00
_cell.angle_beta   90.00
_cell.angle_gamma   90.00
#
_symmetry.space_group_name_H-M   'P 1'
#
loop_
_entity.id
_entity.type
_entity.pdbx_description
1 polymer ?
#
loop_
_entity_poly.entity_id
_entity_poly.type
_entity_poly.pdbx_seq_one_letter_code
_entity_poly.pdbx_strand_id
1 'polypeptide(L)'
;MTRFYHSTNTRYNIHFNANEAYKETLKNRLQSREDNLSEMLYVFPDNSDSAAMQLPGGSFTTTIDKTTKAIKLHSIKVKPRRDPKRRNDAGYQAWVQQKEFTPFMDKVWLLLAKAEFHETNYLKAITTFLYITKIYSSQPDIVAECNLWIARAYTEMGWLYEAGNVLHKMELAGGPPDKHKGLYETVKANYLIRTNDYKAAIPHLEFAIKKEKDKHQRLRMKYLLGQIYAETGDKTNANKAFASVQGMNTPYKFSFNAKLNQLQLNASNDTRKAIADLSKMAHSSKNKEYLDQLYLSIGNIYLQNSDTIKAIENYRKAIKGSTRNGYDKAMAQVTLGDLYFNKREFVLAQPNYSEALPQLKKSHPEYPKVALRSDVLDELVVHVKTVYEQDSLQYLARLPEEERLIIIHAKIEEEKKKEEERKKEEERQQQEGNRQERISSWADMETAMQKPAVNVPLVNTTGKQGDANSFYFYNEQAVSQGKIAFQKQWGTRKLEDDWRRKDKTGGFSDFAETDIINENDSLLAEKPKIQESDSLKPASISNDIFSVEYYLQQLPFTEEAVHQSNTLIENALFNMGLIYKNKLEDNNLAIDAFNTDIRRFPDTPNLEEIYYQLFLIYMQAENRGMMASYRNKLLNEFPDKVYAKTLSHPDYEWNFRHMPAMVDSLYTQAFDAYQQADVQTIRKNYDEINRRYPLTGLMPQFIMLNALSYAQIRDAKGLTDNLTELVDKYPKSEVAPLAEDILKKIKDGQPLLSDGSPITGFDWSLANPGDSTMTGGDGRTLAFSDSLDTEYLLLLMFRSNTIDRNELLYEVADYNFSNYVIQTYDLNFETNPPYDILQIKGFNKFANIRSYLNKAFTEDGLFNKIDTSIVAIPISTDNYVKVLPRLGMEQYTTFFAEHYQDQLPILITHWNLNTSEIEDLVAEVTKSQQEEQTIKETEEIKEEEPKITPEIKTVPKVVTETRQPDKQTQQPVNDKQITADDLLTDDQRQALGKVDDAIKSVEEIISNPVDGIRGLFNKYKNRQNLTKEEKEALKEEERLEKQRQKELKALAKATQDSVRKTEKNRADSIARVEKAVQDSIETAEKQKKEQLRLEEQAKKDAEKATIKAREDERKRKEDERKERIRQQQERLHQQEQERKEKEKAREKERKEKERLQKERQRQREKERDEKEKAQERERKEKEKRKQ
;
A
#
# COMPACT_ATOMS: atom_id res chain seq x y z
N MET A 1 39.69 -2.16 -42.02
CA MET A 1 40.46 -2.55 -40.82
C MET A 1 40.50 -4.07 -40.71
N THR A 2 41.37 -4.65 -39.87
CA THR A 2 41.44 -6.12 -39.66
C THR A 2 40.64 -6.53 -38.43
N ARG A 3 40.02 -7.72 -38.41
CA ARG A 3 39.28 -8.21 -37.22
C ARG A 3 40.16 -8.29 -35.96
N PHE A 4 41.47 -8.51 -36.13
CA PHE A 4 42.47 -8.47 -35.06
C PHE A 4 42.58 -7.09 -34.38
N TYR A 5 42.51 -5.98 -35.13
CA TYR A 5 42.51 -4.63 -34.56
C TYR A 5 41.28 -4.39 -33.67
N HIS A 6 40.08 -4.77 -34.15
CA HIS A 6 38.85 -4.64 -33.38
C HIS A 6 38.89 -5.52 -32.11
N SER A 7 39.38 -6.76 -32.21
CA SER A 7 39.54 -7.67 -31.06
C SER A 7 40.52 -7.13 -30.01
N THR A 8 41.71 -6.67 -30.41
CA THR A 8 42.73 -6.16 -29.50
C THR A 8 42.24 -4.91 -28.75
N ASN A 9 41.62 -3.95 -29.45
CA ASN A 9 41.06 -2.75 -28.80
C ASN A 9 39.87 -3.08 -27.89
N THR A 10 39.00 -4.01 -28.32
CA THR A 10 37.88 -4.51 -27.50
C THR A 10 38.39 -5.12 -26.20
N ARG A 11 39.37 -6.03 -26.27
CA ARG A 11 39.90 -6.77 -25.13
C ARG A 11 40.66 -5.89 -24.14
N TYR A 12 41.64 -5.13 -24.61
CA TYR A 12 42.63 -4.46 -23.74
C TYR A 12 42.26 -3.02 -23.36
N ASN A 13 41.30 -2.39 -24.05
CA ASN A 13 40.78 -1.09 -23.66
C ASN A 13 39.36 -1.25 -23.10
N ILE A 14 38.36 -1.49 -23.96
CA ILE A 14 36.97 -1.25 -23.57
C ILE A 14 36.43 -2.32 -22.60
N HIS A 15 36.65 -3.61 -22.90
CA HIS A 15 36.26 -4.71 -22.00
C HIS A 15 37.04 -4.65 -20.68
N PHE A 16 38.36 -4.41 -20.70
CA PHE A 16 39.14 -4.28 -19.46
C PHE A 16 38.58 -3.18 -18.56
N ASN A 17 38.37 -1.98 -19.11
CA ASN A 17 37.82 -0.84 -18.38
C ASN A 17 36.34 -1.00 -17.97
N ALA A 18 35.60 -1.92 -18.59
CA ALA A 18 34.25 -2.32 -18.16
C ALA A 18 34.30 -3.37 -17.04
N ASN A 19 35.16 -4.36 -17.17
CA ASN A 19 35.30 -5.50 -16.27
C ASN A 19 35.86 -5.10 -14.89
N GLU A 20 36.79 -4.14 -14.83
CA GLU A 20 37.24 -3.62 -13.54
C GLU A 20 36.16 -2.78 -12.85
N ALA A 21 35.40 -1.96 -13.59
CA ALA A 21 34.25 -1.23 -13.04
C ALA A 21 33.15 -2.18 -12.53
N TYR A 22 32.83 -3.23 -13.28
CA TYR A 22 31.92 -4.29 -12.86
C TYR A 22 32.36 -4.95 -11.55
N LYS A 23 33.64 -5.32 -11.41
CA LYS A 23 34.17 -5.90 -10.18
C LYS A 23 34.09 -4.92 -9.01
N GLU A 24 34.36 -3.65 -9.25
CA GLU A 24 34.34 -2.60 -8.23
C GLU A 24 32.92 -2.38 -7.71
N THR A 25 31.94 -2.15 -8.60
CA THR A 25 30.52 -2.05 -8.21
C THR A 25 30.03 -3.31 -7.49
N LEU A 26 30.34 -4.50 -8.02
CA LEU A 26 29.93 -5.77 -7.39
C LEU A 26 30.57 -5.96 -6.01
N LYS A 27 31.87 -5.66 -5.85
CA LYS A 27 32.57 -5.70 -4.57
C LYS A 27 31.98 -4.70 -3.58
N ASN A 28 31.75 -3.47 -4.00
CA ASN A 28 31.19 -2.43 -3.14
C ASN A 28 29.78 -2.84 -2.66
N ARG A 29 28.94 -3.37 -3.54
CA ARG A 29 27.60 -3.90 -3.20
C ARG A 29 27.63 -5.14 -2.30
N LEU A 30 28.66 -5.98 -2.40
CA LEU A 30 28.90 -7.11 -1.48
C LEU A 30 29.50 -6.68 -0.12
N GLN A 31 30.03 -5.46 -0.01
CA GLN A 31 30.59 -4.92 1.24
C GLN A 31 29.64 -3.96 1.96
N SER A 32 28.68 -3.33 1.26
CA SER A 32 27.64 -2.49 1.84
C SER A 32 26.43 -3.27 2.38
N ARG A 33 26.21 -4.49 1.89
CA ARG A 33 25.10 -5.35 2.32
C ARG A 33 25.40 -6.02 3.66
N GLU A 34 24.55 -5.78 4.64
CA GLU A 34 24.41 -6.70 5.77
C GLU A 34 23.36 -7.77 5.48
N ASP A 35 23.68 -9.03 5.77
CA ASP A 35 22.68 -10.10 5.87
C ASP A 35 21.98 -10.04 7.23
N ASN A 36 20.66 -10.27 7.25
CA ASN A 36 19.96 -10.69 8.45
C ASN A 36 20.25 -12.18 8.66
N LEU A 37 20.81 -12.56 9.82
CA LEU A 37 21.17 -13.96 10.10
C LEU A 37 20.08 -14.74 10.84
N SER A 38 19.01 -14.05 11.25
CA SER A 38 17.81 -14.64 11.86
C SER A 38 16.80 -15.13 10.81
N GLU A 39 16.82 -14.55 9.61
CA GLU A 39 16.13 -15.06 8.42
C GLU A 39 16.95 -16.18 7.75
N MET A 40 16.29 -17.08 7.00
CA MET A 40 16.97 -18.03 6.12
C MET A 40 17.76 -17.27 5.04
N LEU A 41 19.06 -17.52 4.91
CA LEU A 41 19.85 -16.82 3.90
C LEU A 41 19.54 -17.32 2.48
N TYR A 42 19.36 -16.41 1.54
CA TYR A 42 19.40 -16.78 0.12
C TYR A 42 20.83 -17.07 -0.35
N VAL A 43 20.98 -18.10 -1.21
CA VAL A 43 22.28 -18.54 -1.74
C VAL A 43 22.97 -17.36 -2.40
N PHE A 44 22.31 -16.75 -3.38
CA PHE A 44 22.68 -15.42 -3.83
C PHE A 44 22.09 -14.37 -2.89
N PRO A 45 22.78 -13.24 -2.60
CA PRO A 45 22.19 -12.17 -1.81
C PRO A 45 21.01 -11.54 -2.57
N ASP A 46 19.80 -11.80 -2.09
CA ASP A 46 18.53 -11.51 -2.76
C ASP A 46 18.15 -10.02 -2.80
N ASN A 47 17.39 -9.63 -3.82
CA ASN A 47 16.98 -8.28 -4.13
C ASN A 47 15.47 -8.13 -4.46
N SER A 48 14.66 -9.20 -4.39
CA SER A 48 13.24 -9.25 -4.79
C SER A 48 12.44 -8.00 -4.42
N ASP A 49 12.55 -7.57 -3.17
CA ASP A 49 11.70 -6.54 -2.56
C ASP A 49 12.13 -5.11 -2.93
N SER A 50 13.21 -4.95 -3.69
CA SER A 50 13.92 -3.67 -3.90
C SER A 50 13.66 -3.02 -5.26
N ALA A 51 12.43 -3.14 -5.78
CA ALA A 51 12.02 -2.43 -7.00
C ALA A 51 12.16 -0.90 -6.90
N ALA A 52 12.14 -0.34 -5.69
CA ALA A 52 12.10 1.10 -5.41
C ALA A 52 13.38 1.71 -4.79
N MET A 53 14.45 0.94 -4.55
CA MET A 53 15.67 1.47 -3.90
C MET A 53 16.94 1.33 -4.76
N GLN A 54 17.60 2.47 -5.01
CA GLN A 54 18.96 2.48 -5.57
C GLN A 54 19.93 1.84 -4.56
N LEU A 55 20.46 0.66 -4.88
CA LEU A 55 21.27 -0.11 -3.93
C LEU A 55 22.57 0.60 -3.53
N PRO A 56 22.91 0.64 -2.22
CA PRO A 56 24.21 1.12 -1.76
C PRO A 56 25.32 0.25 -2.35
N GLY A 57 26.27 0.87 -3.03
CA GLY A 57 27.30 0.17 -3.83
C GLY A 57 27.38 0.66 -5.27
N GLY A 58 26.32 1.30 -5.77
CA GLY A 58 26.29 1.99 -7.07
C GLY A 58 25.75 1.15 -8.23
N SER A 59 25.58 1.83 -9.37
CA SER A 59 25.02 1.30 -10.62
C SER A 59 26.09 0.66 -11.52
N PHE A 60 25.69 -0.36 -12.29
CA PHE A 60 26.53 -0.94 -13.35
C PHE A 60 26.44 -0.22 -14.71
N THR A 61 25.73 0.92 -14.82
CA THR A 61 25.68 1.81 -16.02
C THR A 61 27.02 1.97 -16.73
N THR A 62 28.09 2.31 -16.00
CA THR A 62 29.44 2.43 -16.57
C THR A 62 29.97 1.15 -17.26
N THR A 63 29.51 -0.03 -16.84
CA THR A 63 29.80 -1.30 -17.51
C THR A 63 28.93 -1.49 -18.75
N ILE A 64 27.63 -1.18 -18.64
CA ILE A 64 26.63 -1.27 -19.71
C ILE A 64 27.03 -0.33 -20.88
N ASP A 65 27.37 0.93 -20.60
CA ASP A 65 27.81 1.92 -21.59
C ASP A 65 29.06 1.45 -22.35
N LYS A 66 30.09 0.99 -21.60
CA LYS A 66 31.35 0.53 -22.18
C LYS A 66 31.15 -0.72 -23.04
N THR A 67 30.38 -1.70 -22.56
CA THR A 67 30.11 -2.94 -23.31
C THR A 67 29.24 -2.68 -24.55
N THR A 68 28.17 -1.88 -24.42
CA THR A 68 27.34 -1.42 -25.55
C THR A 68 28.16 -0.66 -26.59
N LYS A 69 29.06 0.23 -26.15
CA LYS A 69 29.98 0.96 -27.03
C LYS A 69 31.00 0.05 -27.71
N ALA A 70 31.51 -0.98 -27.02
CA ALA A 70 32.39 -1.98 -27.62
C ALA A 70 31.65 -2.79 -28.71
N ILE A 71 30.43 -3.24 -28.43
CA ILE A 71 29.58 -3.92 -29.41
C ILE A 71 29.34 -3.02 -30.63
N LYS A 72 28.88 -1.78 -30.43
CA LYS A 72 28.55 -0.82 -31.51
C LYS A 72 29.75 -0.44 -32.39
N LEU A 73 30.98 -0.45 -31.86
CA LEU A 73 32.19 -0.05 -32.59
C LEU A 73 33.05 -1.22 -33.12
N HIS A 74 32.85 -2.43 -32.58
CA HIS A 74 33.74 -3.57 -32.87
C HIS A 74 33.04 -4.89 -33.21
N SER A 75 31.70 -4.97 -33.18
CA SER A 75 30.94 -6.10 -33.78
C SER A 75 31.20 -6.17 -35.29
N ILE A 76 31.47 -7.37 -35.81
CA ILE A 76 31.66 -7.63 -37.25
C ILE A 76 30.85 -8.88 -37.63
N LYS A 77 29.57 -8.65 -37.96
CA LYS A 77 28.65 -9.70 -38.49
C LYS A 77 28.99 -10.16 -39.92
N VAL A 78 29.84 -9.42 -40.65
CA VAL A 78 30.23 -9.74 -42.04
C VAL A 78 31.07 -11.02 -42.09
N LYS A 79 30.62 -12.02 -42.87
CA LYS A 79 31.27 -13.33 -42.99
C LYS A 79 32.68 -13.26 -43.59
N PRO A 80 33.61 -14.16 -43.20
CA PRO A 80 34.92 -14.27 -43.82
C PRO A 80 34.83 -14.82 -45.25
N ARG A 81 35.81 -14.46 -46.10
CA ARG A 81 36.01 -15.17 -47.37
C ARG A 81 36.34 -16.64 -47.07
N ARG A 82 35.66 -17.57 -47.76
CA ARG A 82 35.89 -19.01 -47.60
C ARG A 82 37.25 -19.40 -48.17
N ASP A 83 38.00 -20.21 -47.44
CA ASP A 83 39.21 -20.88 -47.89
C ASP A 83 38.85 -22.29 -48.40
N PRO A 84 38.97 -22.56 -49.72
CA PRO A 84 38.67 -23.88 -50.29
C PRO A 84 39.50 -25.02 -49.65
N LYS A 85 40.72 -24.73 -49.18
CA LYS A 85 41.62 -25.74 -48.60
C LYS A 85 41.16 -26.23 -47.23
N ARG A 86 40.32 -25.46 -46.53
CA ARG A 86 39.76 -25.80 -45.21
C ARG A 86 38.30 -26.24 -45.26
N ARG A 87 37.75 -26.55 -46.45
CA ARG A 87 36.32 -26.91 -46.61
C ARG A 87 35.87 -28.10 -45.75
N ASN A 88 36.77 -29.02 -45.44
CA ASN A 88 36.49 -30.25 -44.69
C ASN A 88 36.95 -30.19 -43.21
N ASP A 89 37.48 -29.05 -42.75
CA ASP A 89 37.86 -28.82 -41.35
C ASP A 89 36.61 -28.43 -40.55
N ALA A 90 36.18 -29.29 -39.62
CA ALA A 90 34.96 -29.09 -38.83
C ALA A 90 35.01 -27.81 -37.97
N GLY A 91 36.19 -27.45 -37.42
CA GLY A 91 36.37 -26.21 -36.68
C GLY A 91 36.28 -24.98 -37.60
N TYR A 92 36.76 -25.09 -38.84
CA TYR A 92 36.59 -24.06 -39.85
C TYR A 92 35.13 -23.92 -40.32
N GLN A 93 34.41 -25.03 -40.50
CA GLN A 93 32.97 -25.01 -40.83
C GLN A 93 32.16 -24.32 -39.73
N ALA A 94 32.35 -24.74 -38.47
CA ALA A 94 31.70 -24.13 -37.31
C ALA A 94 32.03 -22.63 -37.20
N TRP A 95 33.29 -22.23 -37.42
CA TRP A 95 33.67 -20.81 -37.46
C TRP A 95 32.94 -20.03 -38.57
N VAL A 96 32.89 -20.54 -39.80
CA VAL A 96 32.20 -19.88 -40.94
C VAL A 96 30.68 -19.78 -40.75
N GLN A 97 30.09 -20.61 -39.89
CA GLN A 97 28.67 -20.58 -39.53
C GLN A 97 28.31 -19.51 -38.48
N GLN A 98 29.30 -18.91 -37.79
CA GLN A 98 29.05 -17.91 -36.74
C GLN A 98 28.33 -16.65 -37.28
N LYS A 99 27.63 -15.94 -36.40
CA LYS A 99 26.94 -14.67 -36.70
C LYS A 99 27.73 -13.42 -36.26
N GLU A 100 28.82 -13.61 -35.51
CA GLU A 100 29.77 -12.58 -35.08
C GLU A 100 31.19 -13.11 -35.31
N PHE A 101 32.09 -12.28 -35.85
CA PHE A 101 33.43 -12.68 -36.28
C PHE A 101 34.58 -11.92 -35.61
N THR A 102 34.31 -10.92 -34.76
CA THR A 102 35.33 -10.31 -33.90
C THR A 102 35.63 -11.23 -32.71
N PRO A 103 36.85 -11.80 -32.60
CA PRO A 103 37.20 -12.63 -31.45
C PRO A 103 37.13 -11.82 -30.15
N PHE A 104 36.76 -12.48 -29.04
CA PHE A 104 36.56 -11.87 -27.72
C PHE A 104 35.29 -11.01 -27.56
N MET A 105 34.50 -10.81 -28.63
CA MET A 105 33.20 -10.10 -28.55
C MET A 105 32.18 -10.84 -27.66
N ASP A 106 32.28 -12.16 -27.59
CA ASP A 106 31.50 -13.03 -26.71
C ASP A 106 31.64 -12.65 -25.22
N LYS A 107 32.84 -12.23 -24.79
CA LYS A 107 33.10 -11.81 -23.40
C LYS A 107 32.52 -10.42 -23.12
N VAL A 108 32.40 -9.56 -24.13
CA VAL A 108 31.72 -8.26 -24.02
C VAL A 108 30.22 -8.45 -23.80
N TRP A 109 29.58 -9.31 -24.61
CA TRP A 109 28.16 -9.61 -24.48
C TRP A 109 27.83 -10.29 -23.14
N LEU A 110 28.63 -11.27 -22.71
CA LEU A 110 28.48 -11.90 -21.40
C LEU A 110 28.67 -10.93 -20.22
N LEU A 111 29.48 -9.88 -20.40
CA LEU A 111 29.67 -8.84 -19.38
C LEU A 111 28.51 -7.83 -19.36
N LEU A 112 27.94 -7.49 -20.53
CA LEU A 112 26.72 -6.68 -20.65
C LEU A 112 25.54 -7.35 -19.94
N ALA A 113 25.21 -8.59 -20.32
CA ALA A 113 24.06 -9.31 -19.76
C ALA A 113 24.15 -9.50 -18.23
N LYS A 114 25.37 -9.69 -17.69
CA LYS A 114 25.60 -9.75 -16.23
C LYS A 114 25.48 -8.38 -15.56
N ALA A 115 25.89 -7.31 -16.22
CA ALA A 115 25.69 -5.96 -15.70
C ALA A 115 24.18 -5.61 -15.66
N GLU A 116 23.43 -5.97 -16.70
CA GLU A 116 21.97 -5.81 -16.76
C GLU A 116 21.25 -6.65 -15.68
N PHE A 117 21.66 -7.91 -15.50
CA PHE A 117 21.18 -8.77 -14.41
C PHE A 117 21.40 -8.13 -13.04
N HIS A 118 22.60 -7.57 -12.81
CA HIS A 118 22.93 -6.96 -11.53
C HIS A 118 22.31 -5.56 -11.34
N GLU A 119 21.79 -4.90 -12.37
CA GLU A 119 20.88 -3.75 -12.21
C GLU A 119 19.43 -4.18 -11.97
N THR A 120 19.18 -5.44 -11.59
CA THR A 120 17.85 -6.04 -11.36
C THR A 120 16.91 -5.98 -12.57
N ASN A 121 17.42 -5.60 -13.76
CA ASN A 121 16.67 -5.65 -15.01
C ASN A 121 16.77 -7.06 -15.61
N TYR A 122 16.14 -8.01 -14.94
CA TYR A 122 16.22 -9.44 -15.23
C TYR A 122 15.69 -9.78 -16.62
N LEU A 123 14.57 -9.18 -17.05
CA LEU A 123 14.00 -9.40 -18.39
C LEU A 123 14.96 -8.96 -19.51
N LYS A 124 15.59 -7.77 -19.39
CA LYS A 124 16.60 -7.32 -20.35
C LYS A 124 17.84 -8.21 -20.33
N ALA A 125 18.29 -8.64 -19.16
CA ALA A 125 19.39 -9.58 -19.04
C ALA A 125 19.09 -10.92 -19.74
N ILE A 126 17.88 -11.47 -19.55
CA ILE A 126 17.41 -12.71 -20.19
C ILE A 126 17.40 -12.55 -21.72
N THR A 127 16.83 -11.47 -22.26
CA THR A 127 16.84 -11.24 -23.72
C THR A 127 18.25 -11.09 -24.28
N THR A 128 19.16 -10.39 -23.59
CA THR A 128 20.59 -10.35 -23.96
C THR A 128 21.22 -11.74 -23.90
N PHE A 129 20.98 -12.56 -22.87
CA PHE A 129 21.50 -13.93 -22.79
C PHE A 129 20.94 -14.85 -23.90
N LEU A 130 19.64 -14.77 -24.23
CA LEU A 130 19.02 -15.51 -25.33
C LEU A 130 19.58 -15.08 -26.70
N TYR A 131 19.85 -13.79 -26.90
CA TYR A 131 20.52 -13.30 -28.10
C TYR A 131 21.97 -13.85 -28.21
N ILE A 132 22.68 -14.01 -27.09
CA ILE A 132 24.00 -14.65 -27.05
C ILE A 132 23.89 -16.13 -27.47
N THR A 133 22.90 -16.90 -27.00
CA THR A 133 22.73 -18.29 -27.46
C THR A 133 22.35 -18.36 -28.95
N LYS A 134 21.49 -17.46 -29.45
CA LYS A 134 21.09 -17.33 -30.88
C LYS A 134 22.28 -16.95 -31.81
N ILE A 135 23.38 -16.39 -31.28
CA ILE A 135 24.60 -16.01 -32.03
C ILE A 135 25.78 -16.98 -31.85
N TYR A 136 26.01 -17.48 -30.64
CA TYR A 136 27.15 -18.33 -30.28
C TYR A 136 26.75 -19.79 -30.07
N SER A 137 25.67 -20.25 -30.70
CA SER A 137 25.17 -21.64 -30.62
C SER A 137 26.22 -22.72 -30.91
N SER A 138 27.25 -22.40 -31.71
CA SER A 138 28.38 -23.30 -31.98
C SER A 138 29.40 -23.41 -30.82
N GLN A 139 29.13 -22.81 -29.66
CA GLN A 139 30.05 -22.74 -28.52
C GLN A 139 29.30 -23.17 -27.24
N PRO A 140 29.24 -24.49 -26.92
CA PRO A 140 28.41 -25.01 -25.84
C PRO A 140 28.78 -24.43 -24.47
N ASP A 141 30.05 -24.09 -24.29
CA ASP A 141 30.59 -23.38 -23.14
C ASP A 141 29.92 -22.01 -22.89
N ILE A 142 29.57 -21.27 -23.94
CA ILE A 142 28.88 -19.98 -23.83
C ILE A 142 27.39 -20.20 -23.61
N VAL A 143 26.79 -21.13 -24.37
CA VAL A 143 25.36 -21.45 -24.27
C VAL A 143 25.01 -21.95 -22.86
N ALA A 144 25.82 -22.83 -22.28
CA ALA A 144 25.64 -23.30 -20.90
C ALA A 144 25.79 -22.16 -19.88
N GLU A 145 26.74 -21.24 -20.06
CA GLU A 145 26.87 -20.06 -19.19
C GLU A 145 25.61 -19.18 -19.28
N CYS A 146 25.13 -18.86 -20.48
CA CYS A 146 23.91 -18.08 -20.68
C CYS A 146 22.67 -18.74 -20.05
N ASN A 147 22.45 -20.03 -20.32
CA ASN A 147 21.31 -20.77 -19.78
C ASN A 147 21.32 -20.80 -18.24
N LEU A 148 22.50 -20.87 -17.61
CA LEU A 148 22.62 -20.79 -16.15
C LEU A 148 22.26 -19.40 -15.58
N TRP A 149 22.63 -18.32 -16.28
CA TRP A 149 22.22 -16.98 -15.86
C TRP A 149 20.73 -16.69 -16.17
N ILE A 150 20.15 -17.29 -17.21
CA ILE A 150 18.71 -17.25 -17.51
C ILE A 150 17.92 -17.99 -16.42
N ALA A 151 18.29 -19.25 -16.11
CA ALA A 151 17.65 -20.02 -15.03
C ALA A 151 17.75 -19.29 -13.68
N ARG A 152 18.90 -18.68 -13.40
CA ARG A 152 19.07 -17.82 -12.23
C ARG A 152 18.13 -16.61 -12.27
N ALA A 153 18.05 -15.87 -13.38
CA ALA A 153 17.20 -14.69 -13.49
C ALA A 153 15.71 -15.03 -13.26
N TYR A 154 15.21 -16.10 -13.87
CA TYR A 154 13.89 -16.63 -13.55
C TYR A 154 13.73 -16.98 -12.07
N THR A 155 14.75 -17.60 -11.44
CA THR A 155 14.74 -17.92 -10.00
C THR A 155 14.68 -16.67 -9.10
N GLU A 156 15.39 -15.58 -9.41
CA GLU A 156 15.32 -14.35 -8.59
C GLU A 156 14.02 -13.55 -8.85
N MET A 157 13.32 -13.78 -9.97
CA MET A 157 11.99 -13.21 -10.27
C MET A 157 10.82 -14.03 -9.70
N GLY A 158 11.07 -15.17 -9.06
CA GLY A 158 10.01 -16.11 -8.64
C GLY A 158 9.39 -16.95 -9.76
N TRP A 159 9.93 -16.87 -10.99
CA TRP A 159 9.48 -17.62 -12.17
C TRP A 159 10.05 -19.05 -12.12
N LEU A 160 9.58 -19.84 -11.15
CA LEU A 160 10.18 -21.12 -10.80
C LEU A 160 9.95 -22.21 -11.86
N TYR A 161 8.85 -22.16 -12.62
CA TYR A 161 8.60 -23.12 -13.70
C TYR A 161 9.62 -22.96 -14.83
N GLU A 162 9.89 -21.73 -15.25
CA GLU A 162 10.85 -21.37 -16.31
C GLU A 162 12.28 -21.72 -15.89
N ALA A 163 12.64 -21.41 -14.63
CA ALA A 163 13.91 -21.78 -14.04
C ALA A 163 14.11 -23.32 -14.04
N GLY A 164 13.11 -24.07 -13.59
CA GLY A 164 13.10 -25.52 -13.58
C GLY A 164 13.23 -26.10 -14.99
N ASN A 165 12.49 -25.58 -15.96
CA ASN A 165 12.48 -25.99 -17.36
C ASN A 165 13.86 -25.81 -18.03
N VAL A 166 14.53 -24.68 -17.80
CA VAL A 166 15.90 -24.43 -18.33
C VAL A 166 16.95 -25.34 -17.68
N LEU A 167 16.84 -25.61 -16.37
CA LEU A 167 17.74 -26.54 -15.67
C LEU A 167 17.51 -27.98 -16.12
N HIS A 168 16.26 -28.41 -16.23
CA HIS A 168 15.91 -29.77 -16.66
C HIS A 168 16.34 -30.06 -18.11
N LYS A 169 16.17 -29.10 -19.03
CA LYS A 169 16.71 -29.19 -20.40
C LYS A 169 18.24 -29.33 -20.41
N MET A 170 18.95 -28.75 -19.45
CA MET A 170 20.40 -28.93 -19.30
C MET A 170 20.75 -30.32 -18.73
N GLU A 171 19.97 -30.85 -17.79
CA GLU A 171 20.13 -32.22 -17.27
C GLU A 171 19.94 -33.27 -18.38
N LEU A 172 18.85 -33.17 -19.15
CA LEU A 172 18.57 -34.05 -20.30
C LEU A 172 19.65 -33.99 -21.39
N ALA A 173 20.34 -32.85 -21.53
CA ALA A 173 21.46 -32.69 -22.46
C ALA A 173 22.79 -33.29 -21.95
N GLY A 174 22.79 -33.98 -20.80
CA GLY A 174 23.99 -34.57 -20.19
C GLY A 174 24.67 -33.67 -19.15
N GLY A 175 24.06 -32.54 -18.78
CA GLY A 175 24.55 -31.61 -17.77
C GLY A 175 25.45 -30.48 -18.29
N PRO A 176 25.95 -29.61 -17.40
CA PRO A 176 26.84 -28.51 -17.75
C PRO A 176 28.26 -29.01 -18.12
N PRO A 177 28.99 -28.31 -19.01
CA PRO A 177 30.43 -28.52 -19.17
C PRO A 177 31.18 -28.33 -17.84
N ASP A 178 32.24 -29.12 -17.58
CA ASP A 178 32.99 -29.13 -16.30
C ASP A 178 33.37 -27.74 -15.78
N LYS A 179 33.76 -26.85 -16.70
CA LYS A 179 34.14 -25.45 -16.44
C LYS A 179 33.01 -24.64 -15.80
N HIS A 180 31.76 -25.00 -16.07
CA HIS A 180 30.54 -24.34 -15.60
C HIS A 180 29.79 -25.12 -14.52
N LYS A 181 30.19 -26.36 -14.23
CA LYS A 181 29.60 -27.17 -13.15
C LYS A 181 29.55 -26.43 -11.81
N GLY A 182 30.61 -25.69 -11.46
CA GLY A 182 30.61 -24.87 -10.23
C GLY A 182 29.57 -23.73 -10.19
N LEU A 183 29.09 -23.24 -11.34
CA LEU A 183 27.99 -22.27 -11.42
C LEU A 183 26.63 -23.00 -11.42
N TYR A 184 26.52 -24.11 -12.16
CA TYR A 184 25.32 -24.95 -12.19
C TYR A 184 24.88 -25.38 -10.78
N GLU A 185 25.81 -25.87 -9.98
CA GLU A 185 25.52 -26.41 -8.65
C GLU A 185 25.01 -25.29 -7.72
N THR A 186 25.57 -24.07 -7.81
CA THR A 186 25.06 -22.89 -7.08
C THR A 186 23.68 -22.44 -7.56
N VAL A 187 23.41 -22.45 -8.87
CA VAL A 187 22.10 -22.06 -9.43
C VAL A 187 21.03 -23.10 -9.11
N LYS A 188 21.33 -24.40 -9.24
CA LYS A 188 20.44 -25.51 -8.88
C LYS A 188 20.15 -25.51 -7.37
N ALA A 189 21.14 -25.22 -6.52
CA ALA A 189 20.92 -25.01 -5.09
C ALA A 189 19.98 -23.83 -4.80
N ASN A 190 20.21 -22.65 -5.43
CA ASN A 190 19.34 -21.48 -5.25
C ASN A 190 17.90 -21.78 -5.69
N TYR A 191 17.73 -22.45 -6.83
CA TYR A 191 16.44 -22.90 -7.34
C TYR A 191 15.70 -23.81 -6.33
N LEU A 192 16.35 -24.89 -5.89
CA LEU A 192 15.75 -25.86 -4.96
C LEU A 192 15.42 -25.25 -3.59
N ILE A 193 16.21 -24.28 -3.11
CA ILE A 193 15.93 -23.52 -1.89
C ILE A 193 14.70 -22.63 -2.06
N ARG A 194 14.54 -21.96 -3.21
CA ARG A 194 13.36 -21.15 -3.52
C ARG A 194 12.09 -21.98 -3.73
N THR A 195 12.21 -23.24 -4.16
CA THR A 195 11.09 -24.21 -4.21
C THR A 195 10.90 -24.98 -2.90
N ASN A 196 11.54 -24.57 -1.79
CA ASN A 196 11.53 -25.26 -0.49
C ASN A 196 11.98 -26.75 -0.50
N ASP A 197 12.62 -27.25 -1.57
CA ASP A 197 13.27 -28.57 -1.57
C ASP A 197 14.67 -28.50 -0.96
N TYR A 198 14.67 -28.22 0.35
CA TYR A 198 15.85 -28.14 1.18
C TYR A 198 16.68 -29.43 1.18
N LYS A 199 16.06 -30.60 0.97
CA LYS A 199 16.75 -31.90 0.99
C LYS A 199 17.54 -32.13 -0.30
N ALA A 200 16.97 -31.84 -1.47
CA ALA A 200 17.72 -31.91 -2.72
C ALA A 200 18.77 -30.79 -2.84
N ALA A 201 18.55 -29.63 -2.21
CA ALA A 201 19.49 -28.51 -2.26
C ALA A 201 20.85 -28.80 -1.59
N ILE A 202 20.88 -29.59 -0.51
CA ILE A 202 22.09 -29.88 0.30
C ILE A 202 23.32 -30.31 -0.54
N PRO A 203 23.29 -31.37 -1.37
CA PRO A 203 24.46 -31.82 -2.13
C PRO A 203 24.95 -30.76 -3.13
N HIS A 204 24.04 -30.03 -3.76
CA HIS A 204 24.36 -28.94 -4.69
C HIS A 204 25.03 -27.76 -3.95
N LEU A 205 24.49 -27.36 -2.80
CA LEU A 205 25.04 -26.28 -1.96
C LEU A 205 26.42 -26.67 -1.39
N GLU A 206 26.61 -27.92 -0.96
CA GLU A 206 27.92 -28.44 -0.55
C GLU A 206 28.95 -28.33 -1.68
N PHE A 207 28.57 -28.66 -2.92
CA PHE A 207 29.48 -28.54 -4.07
C PHE A 207 29.76 -27.07 -4.41
N ALA A 208 28.75 -26.19 -4.34
CA ALA A 208 28.90 -24.75 -4.49
C ALA A 208 29.92 -24.18 -3.49
N ILE A 209 29.80 -24.51 -2.20
CA ILE A 209 30.75 -24.12 -1.14
C ILE A 209 32.18 -24.59 -1.44
N LYS A 210 32.34 -25.79 -2.01
CA LYS A 210 33.64 -26.38 -2.40
C LYS A 210 34.24 -25.71 -3.66
N LYS A 211 33.45 -25.02 -4.49
CA LYS A 211 33.89 -24.33 -5.73
C LYS A 211 33.95 -22.81 -5.62
N GLU A 212 33.22 -22.21 -4.70
CA GLU A 212 33.20 -20.76 -4.46
C GLU A 212 34.60 -20.23 -4.16
N LYS A 213 34.95 -19.10 -4.76
CA LYS A 213 36.25 -18.43 -4.64
C LYS A 213 36.23 -17.27 -3.65
N ASP A 214 35.12 -16.54 -3.55
CA ASP A 214 35.01 -15.46 -2.58
C ASP A 214 34.87 -15.99 -1.14
N LYS A 215 35.54 -15.33 -0.21
CA LYS A 215 35.59 -15.77 1.19
C LYS A 215 34.32 -15.42 1.96
N HIS A 216 33.66 -14.31 1.63
CA HIS A 216 32.44 -13.87 2.30
C HIS A 216 31.24 -14.70 1.81
N GLN A 217 31.08 -14.85 0.49
CA GLN A 217 30.04 -15.68 -0.10
C GLN A 217 30.16 -17.16 0.31
N ARG A 218 31.38 -17.70 0.42
CA ARG A 218 31.59 -19.06 0.98
C ARG A 218 31.21 -19.15 2.47
N LEU A 219 31.35 -18.07 3.24
CA LEU A 219 30.91 -18.00 4.64
C LEU A 219 29.38 -17.95 4.75
N ARG A 220 28.72 -17.10 3.94
CA ARG A 220 27.26 -17.03 3.82
C ARG A 220 26.66 -18.41 3.52
N MET A 221 27.16 -19.08 2.47
CA MET A 221 26.66 -20.40 2.07
C MET A 221 26.93 -21.50 3.12
N LYS A 222 28.01 -21.41 3.90
CA LYS A 222 28.24 -22.30 5.05
C LYS A 222 27.24 -22.10 6.18
N TYR A 223 26.88 -20.85 6.46
CA TYR A 223 25.86 -20.52 7.47
C TYR A 223 24.48 -21.02 7.01
N LEU A 224 24.13 -20.75 5.75
CA LEU A 224 22.94 -21.26 5.08
C LEU A 224 22.85 -22.80 5.11
N LEU A 225 23.94 -23.51 4.82
CA LEU A 225 23.98 -24.97 4.94
C LEU A 225 23.65 -25.44 6.37
N GLY A 226 24.03 -24.68 7.39
CA GLY A 226 23.62 -24.92 8.78
C GLY A 226 22.13 -24.72 9.01
N GLN A 227 21.55 -23.64 8.46
CA GLN A 227 20.10 -23.38 8.54
C GLN A 227 19.29 -24.46 7.81
N ILE A 228 19.72 -24.88 6.62
CA ILE A 228 19.07 -25.93 5.82
C ILE A 228 19.14 -27.30 6.50
N TYR A 229 20.28 -27.65 7.11
CA TYR A 229 20.37 -28.87 7.92
C TYR A 229 19.51 -28.79 9.20
N ALA A 230 19.31 -27.59 9.78
CA ALA A 230 18.41 -27.40 10.91
C ALA A 230 16.94 -27.62 10.50
N GLU A 231 16.51 -26.97 9.41
CA GLU A 231 15.16 -27.04 8.84
C GLU A 231 14.79 -28.47 8.42
N THR A 232 15.71 -29.18 7.77
CA THR A 232 15.50 -30.58 7.36
C THR A 232 15.61 -31.59 8.52
N GLY A 233 15.88 -31.13 9.74
CA GLY A 233 15.92 -31.94 10.96
C GLY A 233 17.26 -32.63 11.26
N ASP A 234 18.28 -32.53 10.40
CA ASP A 234 19.62 -33.07 10.67
C ASP A 234 20.43 -32.15 11.60
N LYS A 235 20.04 -32.18 12.87
CA LYS A 235 20.72 -31.49 13.97
C LYS A 235 22.21 -31.85 14.05
N THR A 236 22.64 -33.01 13.53
CA THR A 236 24.04 -33.44 13.59
C THR A 236 24.91 -32.71 12.56
N ASN A 237 24.43 -32.58 11.32
CA ASN A 237 25.14 -31.86 10.27
C ASN A 237 24.94 -30.34 10.37
N ALA A 238 23.80 -29.88 10.89
CA ALA A 238 23.59 -28.47 11.26
C ALA A 238 24.64 -28.00 12.27
N ASN A 239 24.84 -28.73 13.37
CA ASN A 239 25.87 -28.41 14.37
C ASN A 239 27.28 -28.35 13.75
N LYS A 240 27.63 -29.26 12.82
CA LYS A 240 28.92 -29.28 12.10
C LYS A 240 29.06 -28.08 11.14
N ALA A 241 28.01 -27.77 10.38
CA ALA A 241 28.00 -26.67 9.42
C ALA A 241 28.18 -25.32 10.13
N PHE A 242 27.40 -25.06 11.20
CA PHE A 242 27.57 -23.89 12.07
C PHE A 242 28.94 -23.85 12.77
N ALA A 243 29.49 -24.98 13.21
CA ALA A 243 30.86 -25.02 13.74
C ALA A 243 31.88 -24.59 12.66
N SER A 244 31.65 -24.97 11.40
CA SER A 244 32.52 -24.60 10.27
C SER A 244 32.49 -23.11 9.88
N VAL A 245 31.53 -22.34 10.43
CA VAL A 245 31.46 -20.87 10.31
C VAL A 245 32.37 -20.21 11.34
N GLN A 246 32.63 -20.83 12.49
CA GLN A 246 33.38 -20.23 13.60
C GLN A 246 34.90 -20.27 13.34
N GLY A 247 35.60 -19.15 13.56
CA GLY A 247 37.06 -19.06 13.39
C GLY A 247 37.60 -17.63 13.50
N MET A 248 38.92 -17.47 13.67
CA MET A 248 39.57 -16.18 14.01
C MET A 248 39.30 -15.01 13.05
N ASN A 249 39.07 -15.28 11.76
CA ASN A 249 38.81 -14.25 10.73
C ASN A 249 37.31 -14.12 10.38
N THR A 250 36.42 -14.65 11.22
CA THR A 250 34.96 -14.62 11.00
C THR A 250 34.38 -13.36 11.64
N PRO A 251 33.54 -12.57 10.93
CA PRO A 251 32.84 -11.45 11.54
C PRO A 251 32.01 -11.87 12.75
N TYR A 252 31.94 -11.02 13.78
CA TYR A 252 31.32 -11.41 15.06
C TYR A 252 29.85 -11.81 14.91
N LYS A 253 29.08 -11.09 14.08
CA LYS A 253 27.68 -11.39 13.73
C LYS A 253 27.47 -12.87 13.35
N PHE A 254 28.33 -13.42 12.49
CA PHE A 254 28.29 -14.82 12.04
C PHE A 254 28.71 -15.82 13.11
N SER A 255 29.77 -15.56 13.87
CA SER A 255 30.23 -16.49 14.91
C SER A 255 29.28 -16.54 16.11
N PHE A 256 28.67 -15.40 16.47
CA PHE A 256 27.57 -15.30 17.42
C PHE A 256 26.34 -16.08 16.94
N ASN A 257 25.82 -15.79 15.74
CA ASN A 257 24.60 -16.42 15.23
C ASN A 257 24.75 -17.94 15.01
N ALA A 258 25.92 -18.39 14.53
CA ALA A 258 26.22 -19.81 14.43
C ALA A 258 26.22 -20.51 15.81
N LYS A 259 26.69 -19.82 16.86
CA LYS A 259 26.64 -20.35 18.23
C LYS A 259 25.23 -20.32 18.83
N LEU A 260 24.42 -19.31 18.49
CA LEU A 260 23.02 -19.19 18.88
C LEU A 260 22.19 -20.36 18.33
N ASN A 261 22.26 -20.60 17.03
CA ASN A 261 21.60 -21.74 16.37
C ASN A 261 22.05 -23.09 16.95
N GLN A 262 23.35 -23.28 17.22
CA GLN A 262 23.84 -24.47 17.91
C GLN A 262 23.20 -24.66 19.31
N LEU A 263 22.98 -23.60 20.07
CA LEU A 263 22.35 -23.72 21.40
C LEU A 263 20.85 -24.06 21.28
N GLN A 264 20.12 -23.44 20.34
CA GLN A 264 18.73 -23.79 20.05
C GLN A 264 18.60 -25.27 19.61
N LEU A 265 19.42 -25.72 18.65
CA LEU A 265 19.40 -27.11 18.16
C LEU A 265 19.63 -28.16 19.24
N ASN A 266 20.46 -27.84 20.24
CA ASN A 266 20.76 -28.72 21.36
C ASN A 266 19.76 -28.60 22.53
N ALA A 267 18.85 -27.61 22.50
CA ALA A 267 17.84 -27.40 23.55
C ALA A 267 16.85 -28.58 23.67
N SER A 268 16.61 -29.33 22.59
CA SER A 268 15.80 -30.56 22.64
C SER A 268 16.43 -31.69 23.45
N ASN A 269 17.75 -31.64 23.71
CA ASN A 269 18.48 -32.67 24.44
C ASN A 269 18.74 -32.26 25.91
N ASP A 270 18.98 -30.96 26.15
CA ASP A 270 19.19 -30.40 27.49
C ASP A 270 18.72 -28.93 27.52
N THR A 271 17.41 -28.74 27.67
CA THR A 271 16.74 -27.43 27.71
C THR A 271 17.35 -26.50 28.77
N ARG A 272 17.67 -27.06 29.95
CA ARG A 272 18.17 -26.30 31.10
C ARG A 272 19.56 -25.74 30.81
N LYS A 273 20.45 -26.55 30.23
CA LYS A 273 21.79 -26.12 29.83
C LYS A 273 21.76 -25.14 28.66
N ALA A 274 20.90 -25.36 27.67
CA ALA A 274 20.72 -24.42 26.55
C ALA A 274 20.29 -23.03 27.06
N ILE A 275 19.26 -22.96 27.91
CA ILE A 275 18.82 -21.72 28.55
C ILE A 275 19.93 -21.10 29.41
N ALA A 276 20.66 -21.91 30.19
CA ALA A 276 21.75 -21.41 31.03
C ALA A 276 22.92 -20.83 30.22
N ASP A 277 23.28 -21.44 29.08
CA ASP A 277 24.34 -20.95 28.20
C ASP A 277 23.90 -19.72 27.39
N LEU A 278 22.64 -19.66 26.93
CA LEU A 278 22.05 -18.45 26.35
C LEU A 278 21.97 -17.30 27.37
N SER A 279 21.62 -17.59 28.62
CA SER A 279 21.60 -16.60 29.70
C SER A 279 23.01 -16.05 29.99
N LYS A 280 24.05 -16.90 30.00
CA LYS A 280 25.45 -16.46 30.10
C LYS A 280 25.84 -15.58 28.90
N MET A 281 25.36 -15.87 27.70
CA MET A 281 25.54 -15.01 26.54
C MET A 281 24.85 -13.65 26.74
N ALA A 282 23.63 -13.60 27.27
CA ALA A 282 22.91 -12.34 27.51
C ALA A 282 23.58 -11.43 28.56
N HIS A 283 24.28 -12.01 29.54
CA HIS A 283 25.08 -11.25 30.51
C HIS A 283 26.44 -10.78 29.97
N SER A 284 26.83 -11.14 28.74
CA SER A 284 28.11 -10.71 28.16
C SER A 284 27.98 -9.34 27.50
N SER A 285 28.81 -8.38 27.91
CA SER A 285 28.83 -7.03 27.34
C SER A 285 29.07 -6.98 25.82
N LYS A 286 29.73 -8.00 25.25
CA LYS A 286 29.90 -8.16 23.80
C LYS A 286 28.59 -8.39 23.05
N ASN A 287 27.55 -8.88 23.73
CA ASN A 287 26.25 -9.19 23.16
C ASN A 287 25.20 -8.09 23.41
N LYS A 288 25.55 -6.88 23.89
CA LYS A 288 24.59 -5.81 24.19
C LYS A 288 23.64 -5.51 23.02
N GLU A 289 24.14 -5.60 21.78
CA GLU A 289 23.34 -5.37 20.57
C GLU A 289 22.40 -6.53 20.20
N TYR A 290 22.63 -7.73 20.74
CA TYR A 290 22.00 -9.00 20.36
C TYR A 290 21.10 -9.55 21.49
N LEU A 291 20.70 -8.70 22.44
CA LEU A 291 19.85 -9.11 23.57
C LEU A 291 18.44 -9.50 23.12
N ASP A 292 17.93 -8.83 22.08
CA ASP A 292 16.73 -9.23 21.35
C ASP A 292 16.82 -10.68 20.87
N GLN A 293 17.83 -11.02 20.05
CA GLN A 293 18.05 -12.37 19.54
C GLN A 293 18.18 -13.43 20.64
N LEU A 294 18.83 -13.11 21.76
CA LEU A 294 19.03 -14.02 22.88
C LEU A 294 17.75 -14.26 23.68
N TYR A 295 17.02 -13.20 24.04
CA TYR A 295 15.79 -13.34 24.82
C TYR A 295 14.63 -13.87 23.96
N LEU A 296 14.57 -13.55 22.66
CA LEU A 296 13.69 -14.21 21.68
C LEU A 296 13.96 -15.73 21.65
N SER A 297 15.24 -16.13 21.56
CA SER A 297 15.63 -17.55 21.57
C SER A 297 15.25 -18.27 22.87
N ILE A 298 15.47 -17.62 24.03
CA ILE A 298 15.08 -18.17 25.34
C ILE A 298 13.55 -18.27 25.44
N GLY A 299 12.81 -17.26 24.97
CA GLY A 299 11.35 -17.26 24.92
C GLY A 299 10.80 -18.39 24.07
N ASN A 300 11.35 -18.57 22.85
CA ASN A 300 10.98 -19.66 21.95
C ASN A 300 11.25 -21.05 22.56
N ILE A 301 12.37 -21.23 23.27
CA ILE A 301 12.66 -22.48 23.97
C ILE A 301 11.64 -22.72 25.11
N TYR A 302 11.26 -21.70 25.88
CA TYR A 302 10.21 -21.83 26.89
C TYR A 302 8.84 -22.16 26.27
N LEU A 303 8.48 -21.51 25.16
CA LEU A 303 7.22 -21.74 24.44
C LEU A 303 7.15 -23.17 23.87
N GLN A 304 8.25 -23.69 23.30
CA GLN A 304 8.38 -25.08 22.85
C GLN A 304 8.27 -26.11 24.00
N ASN A 305 8.43 -25.69 25.26
CA ASN A 305 8.26 -26.51 26.45
C ASN A 305 6.97 -26.13 27.23
N SER A 306 6.02 -25.44 26.58
CA SER A 306 4.73 -24.98 27.12
C SER A 306 4.80 -24.06 28.35
N ASP A 307 5.94 -23.42 28.62
CA ASP A 307 6.15 -22.48 29.73
C ASP A 307 5.83 -21.05 29.29
N THR A 308 4.57 -20.80 28.93
CA THR A 308 4.10 -19.53 28.35
C THR A 308 4.39 -18.32 29.24
N ILE A 309 4.45 -18.51 30.57
CA ILE A 309 4.79 -17.44 31.53
C ILE A 309 6.24 -16.98 31.31
N LYS A 310 7.20 -17.91 31.27
CA LYS A 310 8.61 -17.56 31.02
C LYS A 310 8.86 -17.19 29.57
N ALA A 311 8.05 -17.67 28.61
CA ALA A 311 8.08 -17.18 27.24
C ALA A 311 7.75 -15.67 27.19
N ILE A 312 6.60 -15.26 27.73
CA ILE A 312 6.14 -13.85 27.81
C ILE A 312 7.17 -12.98 28.54
N GLU A 313 7.72 -13.43 29.66
CA GLU A 313 8.80 -12.72 30.37
C GLU A 313 10.02 -12.45 29.48
N ASN A 314 10.43 -13.43 28.66
CA ASN A 314 11.62 -13.30 27.83
C ASN A 314 11.34 -12.50 26.55
N TYR A 315 10.17 -12.61 25.93
CA TYR A 315 9.79 -11.69 24.84
C TYR A 315 9.75 -10.24 25.31
N ARG A 316 9.17 -9.94 26.49
CA ARG A 316 9.26 -8.61 27.11
C ARG A 316 10.72 -8.14 27.33
N LYS A 317 11.63 -9.03 27.72
CA LYS A 317 13.08 -8.75 27.86
C LYS A 317 13.79 -8.55 26.51
N ALA A 318 13.36 -9.24 25.45
CA ALA A 318 13.87 -9.06 24.09
C ALA A 318 13.50 -7.69 23.53
N ILE A 319 12.22 -7.32 23.66
CA ILE A 319 11.68 -6.03 23.18
C ILE A 319 12.37 -4.87 23.89
N LYS A 320 12.41 -4.88 25.24
CA LYS A 320 13.10 -3.86 26.04
C LYS A 320 14.64 -3.91 25.90
N GLY A 321 15.18 -5.02 25.43
CA GLY A 321 16.62 -5.23 25.24
C GLY A 321 17.15 -4.85 23.85
N SER A 322 16.29 -4.64 22.85
CA SER A 322 16.75 -4.31 21.50
C SER A 322 17.35 -2.91 21.44
N THR A 323 18.63 -2.80 21.07
CA THR A 323 19.28 -1.52 20.76
C THR A 323 19.25 -1.19 19.27
N ARG A 324 18.66 -2.05 18.43
CA ARG A 324 18.68 -1.94 16.96
C ARG A 324 17.31 -1.77 16.32
N ASN A 325 16.21 -1.99 17.07
CA ASN A 325 14.82 -1.85 16.62
C ASN A 325 14.59 -2.44 15.22
N GLY A 326 15.04 -3.69 15.04
CA GLY A 326 14.98 -4.42 13.77
C GLY A 326 14.18 -5.71 13.89
N TYR A 327 14.35 -6.57 12.88
CA TYR A 327 13.62 -7.83 12.69
C TYR A 327 13.41 -8.67 13.98
N ASP A 328 14.44 -8.85 14.79
CA ASP A 328 14.35 -9.68 16.01
C ASP A 328 13.48 -9.07 17.11
N LYS A 329 13.40 -7.72 17.19
CA LYS A 329 12.43 -7.04 18.04
C LYS A 329 11.02 -7.28 17.49
N ALA A 330 10.82 -7.05 16.19
CA ALA A 330 9.53 -7.26 15.53
C ALA A 330 9.01 -8.69 15.71
N MET A 331 9.85 -9.72 15.56
CA MET A 331 9.46 -11.11 15.81
C MET A 331 9.19 -11.41 17.29
N ALA A 332 9.90 -10.77 18.23
CA ALA A 332 9.57 -10.86 19.65
C ALA A 332 8.24 -10.14 20.00
N GLN A 333 7.89 -9.09 19.25
CA GLN A 333 6.60 -8.41 19.36
C GLN A 333 5.48 -9.26 18.76
N VAL A 334 5.58 -9.72 17.50
CA VAL A 334 4.57 -10.57 16.85
C VAL A 334 4.29 -11.84 17.67
N THR A 335 5.31 -12.55 18.14
CA THR A 335 5.10 -13.75 18.98
C THR A 335 4.49 -13.44 20.36
N LEU A 336 4.74 -12.24 20.91
CA LEU A 336 4.09 -11.79 22.14
C LEU A 336 2.64 -11.33 21.89
N GLY A 337 2.38 -10.66 20.76
CA GLY A 337 1.05 -10.27 20.28
C GLY A 337 0.17 -11.47 19.99
N ASP A 338 0.72 -12.52 19.35
CA ASP A 338 0.06 -13.82 19.16
C ASP A 338 -0.34 -14.43 20.51
N LEU A 339 0.56 -14.43 21.50
CA LEU A 339 0.27 -14.95 22.84
C LEU A 339 -0.76 -14.14 23.62
N TYR A 340 -0.87 -12.82 23.40
CA TYR A 340 -1.92 -12.01 23.99
C TYR A 340 -3.26 -12.17 23.27
N PHE A 341 -3.24 -12.19 21.94
CA PHE A 341 -4.42 -12.41 21.09
C PHE A 341 -5.08 -13.75 21.38
N ASN A 342 -4.30 -14.84 21.43
CA ASN A 342 -4.78 -16.19 21.74
C ASN A 342 -5.37 -16.33 23.16
N LYS A 343 -5.04 -15.40 24.06
CA LYS A 343 -5.64 -15.31 25.40
C LYS A 343 -6.82 -14.33 25.49
N ARG A 344 -7.15 -13.62 24.41
CA ARG A 344 -8.10 -12.50 24.38
C ARG A 344 -7.65 -11.29 25.22
N GLU A 345 -6.36 -11.18 25.54
CA GLU A 345 -5.71 -10.02 26.16
C GLU A 345 -5.48 -8.90 25.11
N PHE A 346 -6.51 -8.54 24.33
CA PHE A 346 -6.43 -7.73 23.10
C PHE A 346 -5.74 -6.37 23.29
N VAL A 347 -5.97 -5.71 24.42
CA VAL A 347 -5.34 -4.42 24.79
C VAL A 347 -3.81 -4.53 24.92
N LEU A 348 -3.29 -5.73 25.24
CA LEU A 348 -1.85 -6.01 25.25
C LEU A 348 -1.34 -6.54 23.91
N ALA A 349 -2.23 -7.07 23.06
CA ALA A 349 -1.90 -7.59 21.73
C ALA A 349 -1.68 -6.47 20.71
N GLN A 350 -2.58 -5.48 20.64
CA GLN A 350 -2.52 -4.35 19.69
C GLN A 350 -1.13 -3.69 19.57
N PRO A 351 -0.49 -3.19 20.66
CA PRO A 351 0.78 -2.48 20.54
C PRO A 351 1.94 -3.39 20.10
N ASN A 352 1.79 -4.71 20.19
CA ASN A 352 2.77 -5.66 19.69
C ASN A 352 2.65 -5.92 18.18
N TYR A 353 1.48 -5.70 17.57
CA TYR A 353 1.35 -5.76 16.11
C TYR A 353 1.69 -4.41 15.47
N SER A 354 1.12 -3.32 15.96
CA SER A 354 1.30 -1.97 15.40
C SER A 354 2.75 -1.46 15.50
N GLU A 355 3.46 -1.70 16.62
CA GLU A 355 4.89 -1.40 16.69
C GLU A 355 5.75 -2.28 15.77
N ALA A 356 5.35 -3.52 15.49
CA ALA A 356 6.15 -4.47 14.72
C ALA A 356 6.02 -4.26 13.21
N LEU A 357 4.83 -3.88 12.74
CA LEU A 357 4.48 -3.75 11.33
C LEU A 357 5.48 -2.90 10.51
N PRO A 358 6.00 -1.75 10.97
CA PRO A 358 6.97 -0.95 10.22
C PRO A 358 8.39 -1.57 10.09
N GLN A 359 8.68 -2.64 10.84
CA GLN A 359 9.95 -3.39 10.74
C GLN A 359 9.83 -4.67 9.89
N LEU A 360 8.60 -5.06 9.51
CA LEU A 360 8.34 -6.18 8.62
C LEU A 360 8.33 -5.71 7.17
N LYS A 361 8.84 -6.54 6.25
CA LYS A 361 8.71 -6.31 4.81
C LYS A 361 7.32 -6.78 4.36
N LYS A 362 6.73 -6.12 3.35
CA LYS A 362 5.46 -6.59 2.74
C LYS A 362 5.55 -8.01 2.15
N SER A 363 6.75 -8.45 1.78
CA SER A 363 7.10 -9.80 1.32
C SER A 363 7.23 -10.85 2.42
N HIS A 364 7.16 -10.46 3.69
CA HIS A 364 7.36 -11.39 4.81
C HIS A 364 6.07 -12.17 5.09
N PRO A 365 6.11 -13.51 5.30
CA PRO A 365 4.90 -14.34 5.47
C PRO A 365 3.97 -13.90 6.61
N GLU A 366 4.52 -13.33 7.69
CA GLU A 366 3.71 -12.80 8.81
C GLU A 366 3.05 -11.44 8.51
N TYR A 367 3.45 -10.72 7.46
CA TYR A 367 3.01 -9.34 7.23
C TYR A 367 1.47 -9.21 7.07
N PRO A 368 0.76 -10.05 6.29
CA PRO A 368 -0.70 -9.96 6.18
C PRO A 368 -1.40 -10.20 7.52
N LYS A 369 -0.96 -11.22 8.28
CA LYS A 369 -1.48 -11.55 9.62
C LYS A 369 -1.29 -10.39 10.61
N VAL A 370 -0.12 -9.73 10.55
CA VAL A 370 0.25 -8.65 11.47
C VAL A 370 -0.43 -7.33 11.10
N ALA A 371 -0.64 -7.06 9.80
CA ALA A 371 -1.42 -5.92 9.32
C ALA A 371 -2.89 -6.05 9.77
N LEU A 372 -3.57 -7.12 9.35
CA LEU A 372 -4.97 -7.40 9.70
C LEU A 372 -5.21 -7.35 11.21
N ARG A 373 -4.29 -7.90 12.02
CA ARG A 373 -4.39 -7.85 13.49
C ARG A 373 -3.95 -6.53 14.12
N SER A 374 -3.27 -5.63 13.41
CA SER A 374 -3.19 -4.23 13.86
C SER A 374 -4.54 -3.59 13.63
N ASP A 375 -4.96 -3.53 12.36
CA ASP A 375 -6.08 -2.72 11.89
C ASP A 375 -7.41 -3.06 12.61
N VAL A 376 -7.69 -4.36 12.82
CA VAL A 376 -8.89 -4.80 13.54
C VAL A 376 -8.79 -4.61 15.05
N LEU A 377 -7.60 -4.66 15.63
CA LEU A 377 -7.42 -4.39 17.07
C LEU A 377 -7.38 -2.91 17.39
N ASP A 378 -6.95 -2.05 16.47
CA ASP A 378 -6.94 -0.60 16.63
C ASP A 378 -8.36 -0.07 16.86
N GLU A 379 -9.36 -0.64 16.17
CA GLU A 379 -10.80 -0.41 16.43
C GLU A 379 -11.30 -1.14 17.70
N LEU A 380 -11.07 -2.46 17.81
CA LEU A 380 -11.62 -3.28 18.91
C LEU A 380 -11.17 -2.78 20.29
N VAL A 381 -9.91 -2.35 20.43
CA VAL A 381 -9.33 -1.94 21.71
C VAL A 381 -9.97 -0.67 22.25
N VAL A 382 -10.54 0.21 21.41
CA VAL A 382 -11.32 1.37 21.87
C VAL A 382 -12.55 0.90 22.67
N HIS A 383 -13.31 -0.04 22.13
CA HIS A 383 -14.50 -0.58 22.79
C HIS A 383 -14.15 -1.43 24.01
N VAL A 384 -13.12 -2.30 23.92
CA VAL A 384 -12.68 -3.13 25.05
C VAL A 384 -12.17 -2.28 26.23
N LYS A 385 -11.42 -1.20 25.96
CA LYS A 385 -11.05 -0.20 26.98
C LYS A 385 -12.30 0.47 27.55
N THR A 386 -13.22 0.95 26.69
CA THR A 386 -14.46 1.61 27.12
C THR A 386 -15.24 0.76 28.13
N VAL A 387 -15.49 -0.53 27.84
CA VAL A 387 -16.17 -1.44 28.77
C VAL A 387 -15.39 -1.57 30.08
N TYR A 388 -14.09 -1.86 30.01
CA TYR A 388 -13.25 -2.10 31.19
C TYR A 388 -13.12 -0.86 32.10
N GLU A 389 -12.92 0.31 31.51
CA GLU A 389 -12.77 1.58 32.23
C GLU A 389 -14.08 2.01 32.87
N GLN A 390 -15.20 1.94 32.14
CA GLN A 390 -16.51 2.31 32.69
C GLN A 390 -16.98 1.33 33.79
N ASP A 391 -16.77 0.02 33.63
CA ASP A 391 -17.02 -0.96 34.71
C ASP A 391 -16.12 -0.69 35.93
N SER A 392 -14.86 -0.32 35.73
CA SER A 392 -13.93 0.03 36.81
C SER A 392 -14.34 1.31 37.55
N LEU A 393 -14.78 2.35 36.83
CA LEU A 393 -15.28 3.60 37.40
C LEU A 393 -16.59 3.38 38.17
N GLN A 394 -17.53 2.61 37.62
CA GLN A 394 -18.75 2.23 38.35
C GLN A 394 -18.46 1.38 39.60
N TYR A 395 -17.49 0.46 39.54
CA TYR A 395 -17.06 -0.31 40.71
C TYR A 395 -16.47 0.60 41.80
N LEU A 396 -15.53 1.48 41.44
CA LEU A 396 -14.93 2.46 42.36
C LEU A 396 -15.96 3.42 42.96
N ALA A 397 -16.98 3.82 42.19
CA ALA A 397 -18.08 4.65 42.68
C ALA A 397 -18.94 3.92 43.73
N ARG A 398 -19.11 2.60 43.61
CA ARG A 398 -19.89 1.75 44.55
C ARG A 398 -19.13 1.33 45.81
N LEU A 399 -17.79 1.38 45.81
CA LEU A 399 -17.00 1.07 47.00
C LEU A 399 -17.24 2.07 48.15
N PRO A 400 -17.04 1.65 49.42
CA PRO A 400 -16.95 2.56 50.56
C PRO A 400 -15.90 3.66 50.33
N GLU A 401 -16.12 4.83 50.92
CA GLU A 401 -15.24 6.00 50.72
C GLU A 401 -13.79 5.73 51.14
N GLU A 402 -13.56 5.05 52.27
CA GLU A 402 -12.22 4.68 52.73
C GLU A 402 -11.48 3.75 51.74
N GLU A 403 -12.15 2.71 51.23
CA GLU A 403 -11.57 1.77 50.26
C GLU A 403 -11.29 2.44 48.92
N ARG A 404 -12.21 3.29 48.46
CA ARG A 404 -12.06 4.10 47.25
C ARG A 404 -10.88 5.07 47.35
N LEU A 405 -10.74 5.76 48.48
CA LEU A 405 -9.62 6.67 48.74
C LEU A 405 -8.28 5.93 48.80
N ILE A 406 -8.24 4.72 49.39
CA ILE A 406 -7.03 3.87 49.38
C ILE A 406 -6.60 3.56 47.93
N ILE A 407 -7.54 3.22 47.04
CA ILE A 407 -7.21 2.94 45.62
C ILE A 407 -6.78 4.21 44.88
N ILE A 408 -7.45 5.35 45.10
CA ILE A 408 -7.05 6.63 44.50
C ILE A 408 -5.66 7.07 44.97
N HIS A 409 -5.35 6.93 46.27
CA HIS A 409 -4.01 7.21 46.79
C HIS A 409 -2.95 6.26 46.22
N ALA A 410 -3.24 4.96 46.12
CA ALA A 410 -2.35 4.00 45.48
C ALA A 410 -2.09 4.35 43.99
N LYS A 411 -3.11 4.84 43.28
CA LYS A 411 -3.00 5.30 41.89
C LYS A 411 -2.16 6.58 41.76
N ILE A 412 -2.35 7.55 42.66
CA ILE A 412 -1.53 8.77 42.73
C ILE A 412 -0.05 8.43 42.97
N GLU A 413 0.26 7.48 43.85
CA GLU A 413 1.65 7.02 44.06
C GLU A 413 2.20 6.22 42.87
N GLU A 414 1.37 5.45 42.15
CA GLU A 414 1.75 4.79 40.90
C GLU A 414 2.17 5.81 39.83
N GLU A 415 1.38 6.87 39.61
CA GLU A 415 1.68 7.89 38.61
C GLU A 415 2.86 8.79 39.01
N LYS A 416 3.01 9.14 40.31
CA LYS A 416 4.23 9.80 40.81
C LYS A 416 5.48 8.96 40.51
N LYS A 417 5.39 7.65 40.75
CA LYS A 417 6.49 6.72 40.51
C LYS A 417 6.81 6.58 39.02
N LYS A 418 5.79 6.48 38.15
CA LYS A 418 5.98 6.49 36.69
C LYS A 418 6.66 7.77 36.21
N GLU A 419 6.26 8.92 36.72
CA GLU A 419 6.87 10.21 36.38
C GLU A 419 8.32 10.31 36.88
N GLU A 420 8.64 9.73 38.04
CA GLU A 420 10.01 9.64 38.54
C GLU A 420 10.87 8.66 37.73
N GLU A 421 10.33 7.49 37.35
CA GLU A 421 11.00 6.52 36.47
C GLU A 421 11.21 7.09 35.06
N ARG A 422 10.22 7.84 34.52
CA ARG A 422 10.32 8.57 33.25
C ARG A 422 11.42 9.62 33.30
N LYS A 423 11.47 10.45 34.36
CA LYS A 423 12.58 11.41 34.59
C LYS A 423 13.94 10.71 34.67
N LYS A 424 14.05 9.57 35.38
CA LYS A 424 15.29 8.76 35.48
C LYS A 424 15.68 8.05 34.17
N GLU A 425 14.75 7.87 33.24
CA GLU A 425 15.02 7.39 31.87
C GLU A 425 15.47 8.55 30.98
N GLU A 426 14.77 9.69 31.03
CA GLU A 426 15.15 10.90 30.31
C GLU A 426 16.53 11.43 30.72
N GLU A 427 16.86 11.41 32.02
CA GLU A 427 18.20 11.75 32.52
C GLU A 427 19.27 10.77 32.00
N ARG A 428 18.96 9.47 31.87
CA ARG A 428 19.89 8.49 31.30
C ARG A 428 20.09 8.70 29.81
N GLN A 429 19.02 8.95 29.05
CA GLN A 429 19.10 9.25 27.62
C GLN A 429 19.86 10.55 27.37
N GLN A 430 19.66 11.58 28.21
CA GLN A 430 20.46 12.80 28.18
C GLN A 430 21.93 12.54 28.57
N GLN A 431 22.23 11.64 29.51
CA GLN A 431 23.60 11.27 29.86
C GLN A 431 24.31 10.44 28.78
N GLU A 432 23.62 9.54 28.07
CA GLU A 432 24.19 8.82 26.92
C GLU A 432 24.32 9.74 25.69
N GLY A 433 23.37 10.67 25.45
CA GLY A 433 23.50 11.74 24.46
C GLY A 433 24.70 12.67 24.75
N ASN A 434 24.83 13.16 25.97
CA ASN A 434 25.96 13.98 26.43
C ASN A 434 27.31 13.22 26.42
N ARG A 435 27.29 11.88 26.48
CA ARG A 435 28.49 11.05 26.25
C ARG A 435 28.89 11.03 24.78
N GLN A 436 27.92 10.99 23.88
CA GLN A 436 28.14 11.09 22.43
C GLN A 436 28.67 12.49 22.06
N GLU A 437 28.03 13.56 22.57
CA GLU A 437 28.45 14.96 22.34
C GLU A 437 29.81 15.31 22.95
N ARG A 438 30.25 14.58 24.00
CA ARG A 438 31.60 14.71 24.57
C ARG A 438 32.74 14.25 23.65
N ILE A 439 32.43 13.67 22.49
CA ILE A 439 33.40 13.39 21.41
C ILE A 439 33.49 14.59 20.42
N SER A 440 32.61 15.58 20.54
CA SER A 440 32.49 16.75 19.64
C SER A 440 32.56 18.10 20.36
N SER A 441 33.30 18.20 21.47
CA SER A 441 33.58 19.50 22.10
C SER A 441 34.56 20.33 21.26
N TRP A 442 34.21 21.59 20.99
CA TRP A 442 35.01 22.51 20.16
C TRP A 442 36.37 22.86 20.81
N ALA A 443 36.48 22.78 22.15
CA ALA A 443 37.66 23.18 22.91
C ALA A 443 38.93 22.34 22.64
N ASP A 444 38.78 21.03 22.38
CA ASP A 444 39.92 20.16 22.09
C ASP A 444 40.43 20.32 20.65
N MET A 445 39.60 20.89 19.76
CA MET A 445 39.89 21.01 18.33
C MET A 445 40.91 22.14 18.02
N GLU A 446 40.85 23.25 18.76
CA GLU A 446 41.78 24.38 18.62
C GLU A 446 43.22 23.97 19.02
N THR A 447 43.35 23.15 20.06
CA THR A 447 44.64 22.62 20.54
C THR A 447 45.29 21.63 19.55
N ALA A 448 44.50 20.99 18.68
CA ALA A 448 44.98 19.98 17.74
C ALA A 448 45.66 20.55 16.48
N MET A 449 45.46 21.82 16.13
CA MET A 449 46.03 22.42 14.91
C MET A 449 47.51 22.84 15.01
N GLN A 450 48.17 22.71 16.17
CA GLN A 450 49.51 23.26 16.40
C GLN A 450 50.56 22.21 16.86
N LYS A 451 50.83 21.17 16.06
CA LYS A 451 52.10 20.41 16.10
C LYS A 451 52.38 19.59 14.82
N PRO A 452 53.66 19.29 14.47
CA PRO A 452 54.02 18.54 13.26
C PRO A 452 53.87 17.01 13.39
N ALA A 453 53.75 16.33 12.26
CA ALA A 453 53.29 14.94 12.13
C ALA A 453 54.30 13.83 12.51
N VAL A 454 53.74 12.67 12.89
CA VAL A 454 54.31 11.32 12.70
C VAL A 454 53.20 10.40 12.13
N ASN A 455 53.57 9.32 11.43
CA ASN A 455 52.78 8.74 10.35
C ASN A 455 52.04 7.42 10.70
N VAL A 456 50.72 7.37 10.47
CA VAL A 456 49.90 6.14 10.29
C VAL A 456 48.74 6.44 9.33
N PRO A 457 48.27 5.48 8.50
CA PRO A 457 47.53 5.82 7.27
C PRO A 457 46.01 5.97 7.47
N LEU A 458 45.47 7.10 7.02
CA LEU A 458 44.04 7.34 6.84
C LEU A 458 43.59 6.90 5.43
N VAL A 459 42.39 6.34 5.31
CA VAL A 459 41.78 5.99 4.01
C VAL A 459 41.12 7.23 3.39
N ASN A 460 41.56 7.59 2.17
CA ASN A 460 40.98 8.69 1.41
C ASN A 460 39.60 8.34 0.83
N THR A 461 38.54 8.98 1.32
CA THR A 461 37.22 9.03 0.69
C THR A 461 37.08 10.29 -0.18
N THR A 462 37.72 10.30 -1.35
CA THR A 462 37.73 11.47 -2.24
C THR A 462 36.40 11.65 -3.01
N GLY A 463 35.62 12.65 -2.59
CA GLY A 463 34.91 13.55 -3.50
C GLY A 463 33.61 13.04 -4.15
N LYS A 464 32.48 13.36 -3.50
CA LYS A 464 31.30 13.90 -4.20
C LYS A 464 31.09 15.33 -3.72
N GLN A 465 31.04 16.28 -4.64
CA GLN A 465 30.85 17.70 -4.34
C GLN A 465 29.80 18.27 -5.30
N GLY A 466 28.72 18.81 -4.74
CA GLY A 466 27.67 19.51 -5.49
C GLY A 466 26.72 18.59 -6.27
N ASP A 467 25.76 18.01 -5.57
CA ASP A 467 24.42 17.82 -6.16
C ASP A 467 23.49 18.86 -5.54
N ALA A 468 23.13 19.88 -6.32
CA ALA A 468 22.38 21.03 -5.85
C ALA A 468 20.87 20.76 -5.73
N ASN A 469 20.40 19.59 -6.17
CA ASN A 469 19.00 19.16 -6.06
C ASN A 469 18.81 18.03 -5.04
N SER A 470 19.84 17.75 -4.24
CA SER A 470 19.78 16.75 -3.16
C SER A 470 18.86 17.22 -2.05
N PHE A 471 17.78 16.47 -1.78
CA PHE A 471 16.83 16.72 -0.70
C PHE A 471 17.56 16.86 0.64
N TYR A 472 17.14 17.86 1.43
CA TYR A 472 17.87 18.41 2.59
C TYR A 472 18.53 17.37 3.50
N PHE A 473 17.82 16.28 3.80
CA PHE A 473 18.25 15.23 4.72
C PHE A 473 19.40 14.34 4.21
N TYR A 474 19.73 14.38 2.92
CA TYR A 474 20.87 13.64 2.35
C TYR A 474 22.20 14.42 2.37
N ASN A 475 22.18 15.69 2.80
CA ASN A 475 23.39 16.49 2.99
C ASN A 475 23.74 16.53 4.49
N GLU A 476 24.66 15.69 4.93
CA GLU A 476 25.07 15.58 6.35
C GLU A 476 25.51 16.93 6.97
N GLN A 477 26.12 17.82 6.19
CA GLN A 477 26.47 19.16 6.67
C GLN A 477 25.25 20.06 6.83
N ALA A 478 24.27 19.99 5.92
CA ALA A 478 23.01 20.73 6.06
C ALA A 478 22.16 20.18 7.22
N VAL A 479 22.12 18.86 7.41
CA VAL A 479 21.45 18.22 8.57
C VAL A 479 22.15 18.58 9.88
N SER A 480 23.49 18.61 9.91
CA SER A 480 24.27 19.04 11.08
C SER A 480 23.99 20.51 11.43
N GLN A 481 24.08 21.42 10.46
CA GLN A 481 23.73 22.83 10.63
C GLN A 481 22.24 23.00 11.00
N GLY A 482 21.36 22.17 10.46
CA GLY A 482 19.94 22.08 10.78
C GLY A 482 19.68 21.73 12.24
N LYS A 483 20.30 20.66 12.74
CA LYS A 483 20.22 20.25 14.15
C LYS A 483 20.71 21.38 15.06
N ILE A 484 21.84 22.01 14.73
CA ILE A 484 22.39 23.15 15.49
C ILE A 484 21.43 24.36 15.45
N ALA A 485 20.86 24.70 14.30
CA ALA A 485 19.93 25.82 14.16
C ALA A 485 18.60 25.56 14.91
N PHE A 486 18.05 24.35 14.79
CA PHE A 486 16.89 23.88 15.52
C PHE A 486 17.12 23.92 17.03
N GLN A 487 18.24 23.38 17.51
CA GLN A 487 18.63 23.40 18.92
C GLN A 487 18.92 24.81 19.44
N LYS A 488 19.36 25.74 18.57
CA LYS A 488 19.55 27.16 18.92
C LYS A 488 18.24 27.94 18.98
N GLN A 489 17.25 27.61 18.14
CA GLN A 489 15.96 28.30 18.07
C GLN A 489 14.94 27.75 19.07
N TRP A 490 14.93 26.43 19.30
CA TRP A 490 13.94 25.75 20.12
C TRP A 490 14.54 25.12 21.39
N GLY A 491 15.86 24.91 21.46
CA GLY A 491 16.49 24.08 22.49
C GLY A 491 16.45 22.59 22.14
N THR A 492 16.79 21.74 23.09
CA THR A 492 16.46 20.31 22.97
C THR A 492 14.94 20.13 22.99
N ARG A 493 14.45 19.27 22.11
CA ARG A 493 13.05 18.85 22.02
C ARG A 493 12.97 17.35 21.82
N LYS A 494 11.93 16.75 22.39
CA LYS A 494 11.60 15.34 22.23
C LYS A 494 11.00 15.10 20.85
N LEU A 495 11.11 13.86 20.37
CA LEU A 495 10.39 13.40 19.19
C LEU A 495 9.01 12.94 19.65
N GLU A 496 8.06 13.88 19.66
CA GLU A 496 6.68 13.72 20.07
C GLU A 496 5.82 14.71 19.29
N ASP A 497 4.52 14.46 19.16
CA ASP A 497 3.64 15.39 18.46
C ASP A 497 3.49 16.71 19.21
N ASP A 498 3.24 17.77 18.45
CA ASP A 498 3.20 19.15 18.92
C ASP A 498 4.49 19.65 19.64
N TRP A 499 5.65 19.05 19.33
CA TRP A 499 7.00 19.32 19.88
C TRP A 499 7.42 20.80 19.99
N ARG A 500 6.76 21.71 19.26
CA ARG A 500 7.05 23.15 19.32
C ARG A 500 6.71 23.71 20.71
N ARG A 501 5.65 23.20 21.36
CA ARG A 501 5.27 23.55 22.74
C ARG A 501 6.32 23.01 23.71
N LYS A 502 6.78 23.83 24.65
CA LYS A 502 7.79 23.43 25.64
C LYS A 502 7.15 22.80 26.89
N ASP A 503 6.03 23.37 27.33
CA ASP A 503 5.35 23.02 28.56
C ASP A 503 3.89 22.60 28.20
N LYS A 504 3.59 21.29 28.33
CA LYS A 504 2.28 20.69 28.04
C LYS A 504 1.45 20.52 29.33
N THR A 505 1.13 21.62 30.01
CA THR A 505 0.32 21.61 31.24
C THR A 505 -1.13 22.01 30.94
N GLY A 506 -1.93 21.02 30.52
CA GLY A 506 -3.37 21.16 30.30
C GLY A 506 -3.88 20.25 29.18
N GLY A 507 -4.70 19.25 29.53
CA GLY A 507 -5.27 18.29 28.59
C GLY A 507 -4.60 16.91 28.66
N PHE A 508 -5.16 16.00 29.47
CA PHE A 508 -5.03 14.56 29.23
C PHE A 508 -6.18 14.17 28.29
N SER A 509 -5.92 14.22 26.99
CA SER A 509 -6.87 13.84 25.92
C SER A 509 -6.13 13.26 24.70
N ASP A 510 -5.03 12.56 24.96
CA ASP A 510 -4.25 11.82 23.97
C ASP A 510 -4.73 10.36 24.05
N PHE A 511 -5.23 9.80 22.93
CA PHE A 511 -6.21 8.68 22.82
C PHE A 511 -7.72 9.01 22.92
N ALA A 512 -8.14 10.27 22.75
CA ALA A 512 -9.57 10.62 22.59
C ALA A 512 -9.88 11.42 21.30
N GLU A 513 -8.94 11.48 20.36
CA GLU A 513 -9.06 12.19 19.08
C GLU A 513 -8.39 11.37 17.97
N THR A 514 -8.88 10.13 17.79
CA THR A 514 -8.83 9.43 16.50
C THR A 514 -10.11 9.78 15.75
N ASP A 515 -10.00 10.17 14.49
CA ASP A 515 -11.14 10.66 13.71
C ASP A 515 -12.27 9.63 13.63
N ILE A 516 -13.44 10.00 14.15
CA ILE A 516 -14.70 9.46 13.62
C ILE A 516 -14.81 10.04 12.22
N ILE A 517 -14.60 9.20 11.19
CA ILE A 517 -14.68 9.61 9.78
C ILE A 517 -16.14 10.00 9.46
N ASN A 518 -16.42 11.29 9.65
CA ASN A 518 -17.58 12.02 9.17
C ASN A 518 -17.06 13.10 8.20
N GLU A 519 -16.53 12.68 7.05
CA GLU A 519 -16.24 13.62 5.96
C GLU A 519 -17.55 14.05 5.29
N ASN A 520 -18.11 15.15 5.77
CA ASN A 520 -18.79 16.11 4.90
C ASN A 520 -18.72 17.52 5.51
N ASP A 521 -18.29 18.51 4.72
CA ASP A 521 -17.95 19.85 5.19
C ASP A 521 -19.18 20.69 5.54
N SER A 522 -19.25 21.18 6.79
CA SER A 522 -19.99 22.40 7.11
C SER A 522 -19.50 23.09 8.39
N LEU A 523 -18.58 24.04 8.22
CA LEU A 523 -18.54 25.33 8.93
C LEU A 523 -18.92 25.36 10.44
N LEU A 524 -17.90 25.27 11.30
CA LEU A 524 -17.80 25.96 12.60
C LEU A 524 -19.10 26.10 13.44
N ALA A 525 -19.64 24.97 13.90
CA ALA A 525 -20.63 24.99 14.98
C ALA A 525 -19.99 25.50 16.29
N GLU A 526 -20.32 26.73 16.72
CA GLU A 526 -20.06 27.16 18.10
C GLU A 526 -20.74 26.16 19.05
N LYS A 527 -19.98 25.62 20.01
CA LYS A 527 -20.55 24.79 21.09
C LYS A 527 -21.70 25.56 21.75
N PRO A 528 -22.89 24.95 21.95
CA PRO A 528 -24.03 25.65 22.50
C PRO A 528 -23.69 26.19 23.90
N LYS A 529 -23.52 27.50 24.01
CA LYS A 529 -23.47 28.19 25.31
C LYS A 529 -24.82 28.00 25.98
N ILE A 530 -24.87 27.07 26.91
CA ILE A 530 -25.87 27.05 27.98
C ILE A 530 -25.86 28.46 28.57
N GLN A 531 -27.00 29.15 28.49
CA GLN A 531 -27.12 30.48 29.08
C GLN A 531 -27.07 30.32 30.61
N GLU A 532 -26.22 31.09 31.27
CA GLU A 532 -26.17 31.14 32.73
C GLU A 532 -27.53 31.66 33.26
N SER A 533 -28.39 30.73 33.66
CA SER A 533 -29.45 31.04 34.62
C SER A 533 -28.77 31.37 35.94
N ASP A 534 -28.91 32.61 36.42
CA ASP A 534 -28.21 33.15 37.59
C ASP A 534 -28.64 32.47 38.90
N SER A 535 -28.08 31.28 39.15
CA SER A 535 -28.34 30.42 40.32
C SER A 535 -27.26 29.33 40.43
N LEU A 536 -26.54 29.33 41.56
CA LEU A 536 -25.51 28.34 41.96
C LEU A 536 -24.23 28.30 41.10
N LYS A 537 -23.09 28.54 41.77
CA LYS A 537 -21.75 28.44 41.17
C LYS A 537 -21.30 26.97 41.12
N PRO A 538 -20.73 26.47 40.01
CA PRO A 538 -19.93 25.25 40.02
C PRO A 538 -18.67 25.42 40.90
N ALA A 539 -18.21 24.32 41.50
CA ALA A 539 -16.92 24.29 42.20
C ALA A 539 -15.75 24.30 41.20
N SER A 540 -14.55 24.63 41.68
CA SER A 540 -13.34 24.61 40.86
C SER A 540 -12.92 23.18 40.51
N ILE A 541 -13.08 22.79 39.24
CA ILE A 541 -12.55 21.54 38.69
C ILE A 541 -11.04 21.46 38.97
N SER A 542 -10.58 20.34 39.54
CA SER A 542 -9.14 20.12 39.75
C SER A 542 -8.53 19.51 38.49
N ASN A 543 -7.45 20.10 37.99
CA ASN A 543 -6.67 19.56 36.86
C ASN A 543 -5.33 18.95 37.32
N ASP A 544 -5.12 18.77 38.62
CA ASP A 544 -3.90 18.14 39.16
C ASP A 544 -4.08 16.62 39.30
N ILE A 545 -3.37 15.87 38.45
CA ILE A 545 -3.36 14.40 38.39
C ILE A 545 -2.79 13.76 39.68
N PHE A 546 -2.13 14.54 40.54
CA PHE A 546 -1.67 14.09 41.86
C PHE A 546 -2.62 14.46 43.01
N SER A 547 -3.76 15.12 42.71
CA SER A 547 -4.82 15.43 43.66
C SER A 547 -5.89 14.33 43.70
N VAL A 548 -6.50 14.10 44.87
CA VAL A 548 -7.60 13.13 45.03
C VAL A 548 -8.86 13.59 44.26
N GLU A 549 -9.14 14.90 44.33
CA GLU A 549 -10.30 15.54 43.69
C GLU A 549 -10.38 15.26 42.18
N TYR A 550 -9.22 15.22 41.50
CA TYR A 550 -9.12 14.94 40.07
C TYR A 550 -9.68 13.56 39.69
N TYR A 551 -9.59 12.57 40.57
CA TYR A 551 -10.16 11.23 40.33
C TYR A 551 -11.62 11.15 40.82
N LEU A 552 -11.95 11.78 41.95
CA LEU A 552 -13.32 11.78 42.48
C LEU A 552 -14.32 12.41 41.50
N GLN A 553 -13.95 13.51 40.83
CA GLN A 553 -14.81 14.17 39.83
C GLN A 553 -15.07 13.33 38.55
N GLN A 554 -14.36 12.21 38.36
CA GLN A 554 -14.53 11.29 37.21
C GLN A 554 -15.41 10.07 37.54
N LEU A 555 -15.82 9.88 38.80
CA LEU A 555 -16.58 8.72 39.23
C LEU A 555 -18.10 8.95 39.11
N PRO A 556 -18.86 8.01 38.51
CA PRO A 556 -20.31 8.15 38.32
C PRO A 556 -21.06 7.92 39.64
N PHE A 557 -21.16 8.97 40.46
CA PHE A 557 -21.88 8.94 41.74
C PHE A 557 -23.40 9.21 41.63
N THR A 558 -23.86 9.85 40.56
CA THR A 558 -25.29 10.10 40.30
C THR A 558 -25.89 9.03 39.39
N GLU A 559 -27.19 8.78 39.52
CA GLU A 559 -27.90 7.84 38.64
C GLU A 559 -27.81 8.25 37.16
N GLU A 560 -27.81 9.56 36.88
CA GLU A 560 -27.57 10.13 35.54
C GLU A 560 -26.18 9.80 34.99
N ALA A 561 -25.13 9.91 35.80
CA ALA A 561 -23.76 9.58 35.39
C ALA A 561 -23.58 8.05 35.22
N VAL A 562 -24.23 7.24 36.05
CA VAL A 562 -24.28 5.78 35.88
C VAL A 562 -25.03 5.41 34.60
N HIS A 563 -26.12 6.12 34.25
CA HIS A 563 -26.82 5.91 32.97
C HIS A 563 -25.93 6.25 31.78
N GLN A 564 -25.24 7.39 31.79
CA GLN A 564 -24.30 7.76 30.72
C GLN A 564 -23.17 6.72 30.57
N SER A 565 -22.61 6.27 31.70
CA SER A 565 -21.62 5.20 31.75
C SER A 565 -22.16 3.88 31.18
N ASN A 566 -23.40 3.50 31.51
CA ASN A 566 -24.06 2.33 30.95
C ASN A 566 -24.24 2.44 29.43
N THR A 567 -24.70 3.58 28.91
CA THR A 567 -24.87 3.81 27.47
C THR A 567 -23.53 3.71 26.71
N LEU A 568 -22.41 4.09 27.33
CA LEU A 568 -21.07 3.86 26.74
C LEU A 568 -20.69 2.37 26.71
N ILE A 569 -20.99 1.61 27.77
CA ILE A 569 -20.71 0.18 27.86
C ILE A 569 -21.57 -0.61 26.86
N GLU A 570 -22.87 -0.30 26.78
CA GLU A 570 -23.85 -0.84 25.83
C GLU A 570 -23.38 -0.69 24.37
N ASN A 571 -23.11 0.56 23.94
CA ASN A 571 -22.61 0.81 22.60
C ASN A 571 -21.25 0.13 22.34
N ALA A 572 -20.40 0.00 23.34
CA ALA A 572 -19.13 -0.72 23.21
C ALA A 572 -19.33 -2.24 23.07
N LEU A 573 -20.25 -2.86 23.83
CA LEU A 573 -20.56 -4.30 23.74
C LEU A 573 -21.20 -4.65 22.39
N PHE A 574 -22.12 -3.82 21.89
CA PHE A 574 -22.73 -3.99 20.57
C PHE A 574 -21.68 -3.96 19.45
N ASN A 575 -20.83 -2.93 19.42
CA ASN A 575 -19.77 -2.81 18.41
C ASN A 575 -18.71 -3.91 18.55
N MET A 576 -18.35 -4.31 19.78
CA MET A 576 -17.50 -5.49 20.00
C MET A 576 -18.11 -6.75 19.36
N GLY A 577 -19.41 -7.00 19.54
CA GLY A 577 -20.10 -8.12 18.92
C GLY A 577 -20.04 -8.11 17.39
N LEU A 578 -20.22 -6.92 16.77
CA LEU A 578 -20.08 -6.73 15.33
C LEU A 578 -18.64 -6.95 14.85
N ILE A 579 -17.63 -6.41 15.53
CA ILE A 579 -16.21 -6.57 15.16
C ILE A 579 -15.77 -8.04 15.32
N TYR A 580 -16.18 -8.70 16.41
CA TYR A 580 -15.89 -10.12 16.63
C TYR A 580 -16.47 -11.02 15.53
N LYS A 581 -17.68 -10.72 15.04
CA LYS A 581 -18.31 -11.45 13.94
C LYS A 581 -17.68 -11.10 12.59
N ASN A 582 -17.61 -9.82 12.24
CA ASN A 582 -17.40 -9.36 10.88
C ASN A 582 -15.92 -9.13 10.52
N LYS A 583 -15.02 -8.96 11.51
CA LYS A 583 -13.60 -8.65 11.28
C LYS A 583 -12.62 -9.65 11.94
N LEU A 584 -13.04 -10.37 12.98
CA LEU A 584 -12.24 -11.44 13.61
C LEU A 584 -12.80 -12.86 13.41
N GLU A 585 -14.01 -12.99 12.86
CA GLU A 585 -14.75 -14.25 12.63
C GLU A 585 -14.92 -15.18 13.86
N ASP A 586 -14.56 -14.74 15.08
CA ASP A 586 -14.85 -15.48 16.32
C ASP A 586 -16.31 -15.28 16.72
N ASN A 587 -17.17 -16.03 16.04
CA ASN A 587 -18.59 -16.17 16.32
C ASN A 587 -18.90 -16.47 17.80
N ASN A 588 -17.98 -17.07 18.57
CA ASN A 588 -18.19 -17.31 20.00
C ASN A 588 -17.99 -16.04 20.84
N LEU A 589 -17.01 -15.20 20.49
CA LEU A 589 -16.85 -13.87 21.09
C LEU A 589 -17.99 -12.93 20.71
N ALA A 590 -18.47 -13.00 19.47
CA ALA A 590 -19.66 -12.27 19.05
C ALA A 590 -20.89 -12.68 19.89
N ILE A 591 -21.14 -13.98 20.03
CA ILE A 591 -22.21 -14.53 20.89
C ILE A 591 -22.06 -14.08 22.35
N ASP A 592 -20.86 -14.08 22.92
CA ASP A 592 -20.64 -13.71 24.33
C ASP A 592 -20.79 -12.20 24.57
N ALA A 593 -20.30 -11.36 23.65
CA ALA A 593 -20.51 -9.91 23.68
C ALA A 593 -22.00 -9.58 23.59
N PHE A 594 -22.70 -10.07 22.57
CA PHE A 594 -24.14 -9.85 22.35
C PHE A 594 -25.01 -10.38 23.50
N ASN A 595 -24.74 -11.57 24.05
CA ASN A 595 -25.49 -12.07 25.21
C ASN A 595 -25.10 -11.36 26.52
N THR A 596 -23.91 -10.76 26.60
CA THR A 596 -23.53 -9.88 27.73
C THR A 596 -24.24 -8.53 27.65
N ASP A 597 -24.42 -8.00 26.45
CA ASP A 597 -25.19 -6.79 26.17
C ASP A 597 -26.66 -6.97 26.61
N ILE A 598 -27.37 -7.95 26.02
CA ILE A 598 -28.77 -8.30 26.39
C ILE A 598 -28.94 -8.56 27.90
N ARG A 599 -27.96 -9.21 28.53
CA ARG A 599 -28.00 -9.55 29.97
C ARG A 599 -27.81 -8.33 30.88
N ARG A 600 -27.11 -7.30 30.41
CA ARG A 600 -26.88 -6.05 31.16
C ARG A 600 -27.94 -4.99 30.87
N PHE A 601 -28.39 -4.92 29.62
CA PHE A 601 -29.27 -3.88 29.09
C PHE A 601 -30.42 -4.54 28.31
N PRO A 602 -31.43 -5.13 28.99
CA PRO A 602 -32.51 -5.86 28.34
C PRO A 602 -33.36 -5.02 27.40
N ASP A 603 -33.47 -3.71 27.66
CA ASP A 603 -34.25 -2.74 26.88
C ASP A 603 -33.39 -1.99 25.84
N THR A 604 -32.24 -2.54 25.45
CA THR A 604 -31.28 -1.88 24.54
C THR A 604 -31.89 -1.52 23.17
N PRO A 605 -31.65 -0.32 22.61
CA PRO A 605 -32.21 0.07 21.31
C PRO A 605 -31.71 -0.82 20.16
N ASN A 606 -30.57 -1.50 20.36
CA ASN A 606 -29.97 -2.41 19.39
C ASN A 606 -30.56 -3.83 19.45
N LEU A 607 -31.48 -4.15 20.37
CA LEU A 607 -31.94 -5.52 20.67
C LEU A 607 -32.45 -6.29 19.45
N GLU A 608 -33.20 -5.59 18.57
CA GLU A 608 -33.70 -6.17 17.33
C GLU A 608 -32.55 -6.63 16.42
N GLU A 609 -31.52 -5.80 16.26
CA GLU A 609 -30.36 -6.17 15.48
C GLU A 609 -29.53 -7.25 16.18
N ILE A 610 -29.32 -7.17 17.50
CA ILE A 610 -28.56 -8.19 18.25
C ILE A 610 -29.19 -9.57 18.08
N TYR A 611 -30.52 -9.70 18.18
CA TYR A 611 -31.22 -10.96 17.90
C TYR A 611 -31.03 -11.41 16.44
N TYR A 612 -31.00 -10.50 15.48
CA TYR A 612 -30.76 -10.81 14.07
C TYR A 612 -29.32 -11.25 13.80
N GLN A 613 -28.31 -10.57 14.36
CA GLN A 613 -26.91 -10.96 14.28
C GLN A 613 -26.70 -12.34 14.90
N LEU A 614 -27.30 -12.62 16.06
CA LEU A 614 -27.31 -13.95 16.69
C LEU A 614 -28.04 -15.00 15.82
N PHE A 615 -29.19 -14.68 15.24
CA PHE A 615 -29.89 -15.55 14.28
C PHE A 615 -28.97 -15.93 13.10
N LEU A 616 -28.25 -14.97 12.52
CA LEU A 616 -27.31 -15.22 11.41
C LEU A 616 -26.15 -16.14 11.84
N ILE A 617 -25.56 -15.91 13.02
CA ILE A 617 -24.49 -16.77 13.54
C ILE A 617 -25.00 -18.20 13.76
N TYR A 618 -26.19 -18.38 14.35
CA TYR A 618 -26.78 -19.71 14.54
C TYR A 618 -27.28 -20.36 13.25
N MET A 619 -27.60 -19.58 12.21
CA MET A 619 -27.86 -20.08 10.87
C MET A 619 -26.59 -20.60 10.20
N GLN A 620 -25.47 -19.87 10.28
CA GLN A 620 -24.15 -20.30 9.80
C GLN A 620 -23.66 -21.57 10.51
N ALA A 621 -23.93 -21.68 11.82
CA ALA A 621 -23.63 -22.86 12.63
C ALA A 621 -24.68 -24.00 12.53
N GLU A 622 -25.64 -23.91 11.59
CA GLU A 622 -26.78 -24.81 11.37
C GLU A 622 -27.61 -25.18 12.63
N ASN A 623 -27.53 -24.37 13.70
CA ASN A 623 -28.19 -24.63 14.98
C ASN A 623 -29.67 -24.24 14.93
N ARG A 624 -30.49 -25.13 14.36
CA ARG A 624 -31.94 -24.93 14.17
C ARG A 624 -32.69 -24.59 15.46
N GLY A 625 -32.24 -25.06 16.61
CA GLY A 625 -32.87 -24.78 17.90
C GLY A 625 -32.71 -23.32 18.32
N MET A 626 -31.47 -22.81 18.29
CA MET A 626 -31.20 -21.40 18.60
C MET A 626 -31.72 -20.46 17.51
N MET A 627 -31.58 -20.84 16.23
CA MET A 627 -32.13 -20.10 15.10
C MET A 627 -33.66 -19.91 15.23
N ALA A 628 -34.42 -20.97 15.54
CA ALA A 628 -35.85 -20.87 15.80
C ALA A 628 -36.17 -20.02 17.04
N SER A 629 -35.34 -20.06 18.08
CA SER A 629 -35.49 -19.23 19.28
C SER A 629 -35.39 -17.74 18.97
N TYR A 630 -34.29 -17.28 18.34
CA TYR A 630 -34.13 -15.87 17.99
C TYR A 630 -35.09 -15.41 16.89
N ARG A 631 -35.47 -16.28 15.94
CA ARG A 631 -36.55 -16.00 14.99
C ARG A 631 -37.89 -15.75 15.70
N ASN A 632 -38.25 -16.57 16.67
CA ASN A 632 -39.49 -16.39 17.43
C ASN A 632 -39.45 -15.12 18.31
N LYS A 633 -38.29 -14.77 18.88
CA LYS A 633 -38.08 -13.49 19.56
C LYS A 633 -38.33 -12.32 18.62
N LEU A 634 -37.68 -12.28 17.46
CA LEU A 634 -37.88 -11.23 16.44
C LEU A 634 -39.34 -11.09 16.01
N LEU A 635 -40.04 -12.22 15.75
CA LEU A 635 -41.44 -12.21 15.32
C LEU A 635 -42.42 -11.78 16.43
N ASN A 636 -42.11 -12.02 17.70
CA ASN A 636 -43.00 -11.68 18.82
C ASN A 636 -42.71 -10.31 19.44
N GLU A 637 -41.44 -9.95 19.57
CA GLU A 637 -40.97 -8.71 20.23
C GLU A 637 -40.92 -7.54 19.21
N PHE A 638 -40.74 -7.80 17.91
CA PHE A 638 -40.54 -6.78 16.87
C PHE A 638 -41.37 -6.97 15.57
N PRO A 639 -42.64 -7.43 15.60
CA PRO A 639 -43.39 -7.88 14.42
C PRO A 639 -43.46 -6.87 13.25
N ASP A 640 -43.50 -5.57 13.55
CA ASP A 640 -43.60 -4.51 12.55
C ASP A 640 -42.26 -4.08 11.92
N LYS A 641 -41.14 -4.62 12.40
CA LYS A 641 -39.79 -4.22 11.97
C LYS A 641 -39.24 -5.07 10.83
N VAL A 642 -38.12 -4.65 10.25
CA VAL A 642 -37.60 -5.19 8.97
C VAL A 642 -37.09 -6.62 9.12
N TYR A 643 -36.37 -6.93 10.21
CA TYR A 643 -35.86 -8.29 10.45
C TYR A 643 -37.02 -9.28 10.67
N ALA A 644 -38.03 -8.91 11.47
CA ALA A 644 -39.21 -9.72 11.70
C ALA A 644 -40.03 -9.97 10.42
N LYS A 645 -40.32 -8.91 9.65
CA LYS A 645 -41.04 -9.02 8.37
C LYS A 645 -40.32 -9.95 7.39
N THR A 646 -38.99 -9.83 7.26
CA THR A 646 -38.18 -10.71 6.41
C THR A 646 -38.24 -12.18 6.86
N LEU A 647 -38.10 -12.44 8.17
CA LEU A 647 -38.13 -13.79 8.73
C LEU A 647 -39.54 -14.41 8.79
N SER A 648 -40.60 -13.61 8.67
CA SER A 648 -41.99 -14.09 8.64
C SER A 648 -42.32 -14.89 7.37
N HIS A 649 -41.61 -14.63 6.26
CA HIS A 649 -41.84 -15.29 4.98
C HIS A 649 -41.63 -16.81 5.09
N PRO A 650 -42.52 -17.67 4.55
CA PRO A 650 -42.37 -19.13 4.66
C PRO A 650 -41.02 -19.65 4.19
N ASP A 651 -40.54 -19.12 3.08
CA ASP A 651 -39.29 -19.53 2.42
C ASP A 651 -38.03 -18.79 2.94
N TYR A 652 -38.03 -18.21 4.15
CA TYR A 652 -36.93 -17.36 4.62
C TYR A 652 -35.53 -18.04 4.56
N GLU A 653 -35.42 -19.34 4.87
CA GLU A 653 -34.15 -20.09 4.74
C GLU A 653 -33.72 -20.28 3.29
N TRP A 654 -34.67 -20.49 2.37
CA TRP A 654 -34.38 -20.59 0.95
C TRP A 654 -33.95 -19.23 0.40
N ASN A 655 -34.66 -18.15 0.78
CA ASN A 655 -34.29 -16.78 0.45
C ASN A 655 -32.85 -16.51 0.91
N PHE A 656 -32.50 -16.72 2.18
CA PHE A 656 -31.15 -16.49 2.69
C PHE A 656 -30.07 -17.28 1.94
N ARG A 657 -30.28 -18.59 1.72
CA ARG A 657 -29.28 -19.47 1.08
C ARG A 657 -29.03 -19.13 -0.40
N HIS A 658 -29.98 -18.51 -1.09
CA HIS A 658 -29.86 -18.13 -2.51
C HIS A 658 -29.77 -16.61 -2.72
N MET A 659 -29.71 -15.81 -1.64
CA MET A 659 -29.80 -14.36 -1.70
C MET A 659 -28.75 -13.73 -2.63
N PRO A 660 -27.44 -14.03 -2.55
CA PRO A 660 -26.44 -13.37 -3.41
C PRO A 660 -26.75 -13.58 -4.90
N ALA A 661 -26.78 -14.83 -5.36
CA ALA A 661 -27.03 -15.16 -6.77
C ALA A 661 -28.39 -14.67 -7.30
N MET A 662 -29.42 -14.58 -6.44
CA MET A 662 -30.73 -14.05 -6.83
C MET A 662 -30.73 -12.52 -6.90
N VAL A 663 -30.08 -11.84 -5.95
CA VAL A 663 -29.95 -10.37 -5.91
C VAL A 663 -29.09 -9.91 -7.08
N ASP A 664 -27.92 -10.50 -7.29
CA ASP A 664 -27.00 -10.16 -8.38
C ASP A 664 -27.71 -10.30 -9.73
N SER A 665 -28.38 -11.44 -9.96
CA SER A 665 -29.14 -11.68 -11.20
C SER A 665 -30.29 -10.69 -11.40
N LEU A 666 -31.00 -10.30 -10.34
CA LEU A 666 -32.04 -9.27 -10.41
C LEU A 666 -31.45 -7.86 -10.62
N TYR A 667 -30.24 -7.60 -10.13
CA TYR A 667 -29.55 -6.33 -10.28
C TYR A 667 -29.05 -6.16 -11.71
N THR A 668 -28.37 -7.17 -12.27
CA THR A 668 -28.00 -7.19 -13.70
C THR A 668 -29.23 -6.97 -14.59
N GLN A 669 -30.34 -7.70 -14.34
CA GLN A 669 -31.59 -7.51 -15.09
C GLN A 669 -32.19 -6.10 -14.93
N ALA A 670 -32.08 -5.47 -13.76
CA ALA A 670 -32.56 -4.10 -13.54
C ALA A 670 -31.65 -3.06 -14.22
N PHE A 671 -30.33 -3.29 -14.23
CA PHE A 671 -29.33 -2.43 -14.85
C PHE A 671 -29.36 -2.50 -16.38
N ASP A 672 -29.51 -3.70 -16.95
CA ASP A 672 -29.70 -3.92 -18.39
C ASP A 672 -31.03 -3.33 -18.87
N ALA A 673 -32.10 -3.49 -18.08
CA ALA A 673 -33.38 -2.82 -18.33
C ALA A 673 -33.27 -1.30 -18.27
N TYR A 674 -32.46 -0.75 -17.36
CA TYR A 674 -32.19 0.69 -17.27
C TYR A 674 -31.47 1.23 -18.52
N GLN A 675 -30.42 0.55 -18.99
CA GLN A 675 -29.76 0.89 -20.26
C GLN A 675 -30.71 0.86 -21.46
N GLN A 676 -31.72 -0.04 -21.45
CA GLN A 676 -32.72 -0.18 -22.50
C GLN A 676 -33.98 0.69 -22.29
N ALA A 677 -34.04 1.47 -21.20
CA ALA A 677 -35.20 2.24 -20.74
C ALA A 677 -36.49 1.41 -20.52
N ASP A 678 -36.38 0.10 -20.21
CA ASP A 678 -37.51 -0.72 -19.76
C ASP A 678 -37.83 -0.48 -18.28
N VAL A 679 -38.50 0.65 -18.05
CA VAL A 679 -39.00 1.10 -16.75
C VAL A 679 -39.95 0.09 -16.07
N GLN A 680 -40.57 -0.83 -16.81
CA GLN A 680 -41.43 -1.87 -16.20
C GLN A 680 -40.58 -2.95 -15.53
N THR A 681 -39.53 -3.44 -16.20
CA THR A 681 -38.64 -4.46 -15.63
C THR A 681 -37.84 -3.92 -14.45
N ILE A 682 -37.33 -2.68 -14.50
CA ILE A 682 -36.64 -2.04 -13.36
C ILE A 682 -37.53 -2.04 -12.11
N ARG A 683 -38.76 -1.54 -12.23
CA ARG A 683 -39.70 -1.40 -11.10
C ARG A 683 -40.17 -2.74 -10.57
N LYS A 684 -40.45 -3.69 -11.46
CA LYS A 684 -40.78 -5.07 -11.09
C LYS A 684 -39.64 -5.72 -10.29
N ASN A 685 -38.40 -5.55 -10.72
CA ASN A 685 -37.25 -6.12 -10.02
C ASN A 685 -37.00 -5.43 -8.67
N TYR A 686 -37.16 -4.10 -8.62
CA TYR A 686 -37.16 -3.33 -7.37
C TYR A 686 -38.23 -3.84 -6.38
N ASP A 687 -39.48 -3.99 -6.80
CA ASP A 687 -40.57 -4.52 -5.97
C ASP A 687 -40.30 -5.97 -5.52
N GLU A 688 -39.69 -6.80 -6.38
CA GLU A 688 -39.36 -8.19 -6.05
C GLU A 688 -38.21 -8.29 -5.03
N ILE A 689 -37.19 -7.42 -5.13
CA ILE A 689 -36.12 -7.25 -4.14
C ILE A 689 -36.67 -6.70 -2.82
N ASN A 690 -37.38 -5.58 -2.85
CA ASN A 690 -37.96 -4.93 -1.67
C ASN A 690 -38.88 -5.89 -0.87
N ARG A 691 -39.58 -6.80 -1.56
CA ARG A 691 -40.43 -7.82 -0.93
C ARG A 691 -39.69 -9.04 -0.38
N ARG A 692 -38.62 -9.52 -1.04
CA ARG A 692 -37.94 -10.79 -0.66
C ARG A 692 -36.60 -10.59 0.08
N TYR A 693 -35.89 -9.52 -0.24
CA TYR A 693 -34.52 -9.24 0.19
C TYR A 693 -34.33 -7.76 0.62
N PRO A 694 -35.21 -7.14 1.44
CA PRO A 694 -35.13 -5.72 1.82
C PRO A 694 -33.87 -5.34 2.62
N LEU A 695 -33.07 -6.34 3.01
CA LEU A 695 -31.84 -6.22 3.80
C LEU A 695 -30.58 -6.50 2.95
N THR A 696 -30.69 -6.52 1.62
CA THR A 696 -29.53 -6.71 0.74
C THR A 696 -28.64 -5.46 0.70
N GLY A 697 -27.32 -5.66 0.65
CA GLY A 697 -26.34 -4.57 0.54
C GLY A 697 -26.50 -3.73 -0.72
N LEU A 698 -27.07 -4.31 -1.80
CA LEU A 698 -27.37 -3.62 -3.05
C LEU A 698 -28.69 -2.82 -3.05
N MET A 699 -29.43 -2.78 -1.93
CA MET A 699 -30.72 -2.08 -1.85
C MET A 699 -30.63 -0.57 -2.18
N PRO A 700 -29.60 0.19 -1.76
CA PRO A 700 -29.42 1.58 -2.18
C PRO A 700 -29.32 1.72 -3.72
N GLN A 701 -28.57 0.84 -4.37
CA GLN A 701 -28.37 0.82 -5.81
C GLN A 701 -29.68 0.46 -6.55
N PHE A 702 -30.47 -0.48 -6.03
CA PHE A 702 -31.83 -0.75 -6.53
C PHE A 702 -32.79 0.43 -6.38
N ILE A 703 -32.75 1.15 -5.25
CA ILE A 703 -33.54 2.38 -5.07
C ILE A 703 -33.09 3.47 -6.05
N MET A 704 -31.78 3.63 -6.27
CA MET A 704 -31.23 4.58 -7.26
C MET A 704 -31.72 4.25 -8.68
N LEU A 705 -31.61 2.99 -9.13
CA LEU A 705 -32.13 2.58 -10.45
C LEU A 705 -33.65 2.80 -10.57
N ASN A 706 -34.41 2.47 -9.53
CA ASN A 706 -35.85 2.75 -9.48
C ASN A 706 -36.14 4.28 -9.56
N ALA A 707 -35.40 5.11 -8.83
CA ALA A 707 -35.52 6.57 -8.87
C ALA A 707 -35.20 7.13 -10.27
N LEU A 708 -34.08 6.74 -10.87
CA LEU A 708 -33.68 7.13 -12.22
C LEU A 708 -34.68 6.66 -13.30
N SER A 709 -35.42 5.57 -13.06
CA SER A 709 -36.53 5.16 -13.95
C SER A 709 -37.65 6.22 -14.06
N TYR A 710 -37.85 7.06 -13.03
CA TYR A 710 -38.79 8.19 -13.10
C TYR A 710 -38.25 9.32 -13.98
N ALA A 711 -36.93 9.53 -14.03
CA ALA A 711 -36.32 10.47 -14.97
C ALA A 711 -36.54 10.04 -16.43
N GLN A 712 -36.45 8.74 -16.73
CA GLN A 712 -36.68 8.18 -18.08
C GLN A 712 -38.11 8.45 -18.60
N ILE A 713 -39.12 8.42 -17.73
CA ILE A 713 -40.52 8.81 -18.06
C ILE A 713 -40.84 10.29 -17.79
N ARG A 714 -39.84 11.10 -17.40
CA ARG A 714 -39.93 12.54 -17.07
C ARG A 714 -40.86 12.89 -15.90
N ASP A 715 -41.08 11.95 -14.97
CA ASP A 715 -41.75 12.22 -13.71
C ASP A 715 -40.76 12.84 -12.71
N ALA A 716 -40.63 14.17 -12.78
CA ALA A 716 -39.80 14.95 -11.88
C ALA A 716 -40.17 14.77 -10.40
N LYS A 717 -41.45 14.48 -10.09
CA LYS A 717 -41.89 14.30 -8.70
C LYS A 717 -41.47 12.92 -8.21
N GLY A 718 -41.80 11.85 -8.93
CA GLY A 718 -41.41 10.49 -8.57
C GLY A 718 -39.89 10.33 -8.42
N LEU A 719 -39.10 10.99 -9.29
CA LEU A 719 -37.64 11.09 -9.16
C LEU A 719 -37.23 11.75 -7.83
N THR A 720 -37.79 12.92 -7.51
CA THR A 720 -37.47 13.66 -6.27
C THR A 720 -37.88 12.88 -5.02
N ASP A 721 -39.07 12.29 -5.01
CA ASP A 721 -39.61 11.53 -3.89
C ASP A 721 -38.72 10.29 -3.60
N ASN A 722 -38.33 9.52 -4.63
CA ASN A 722 -37.50 8.31 -4.46
C ASN A 722 -36.02 8.60 -4.14
N LEU A 723 -35.44 9.67 -4.70
CA LEU A 723 -34.07 10.08 -4.33
C LEU A 723 -34.00 10.61 -2.89
N THR A 724 -35.05 11.28 -2.41
CA THR A 724 -35.12 11.71 -1.00
C THR A 724 -35.21 10.51 -0.07
N GLU A 725 -36.03 9.50 -0.41
CA GLU A 725 -36.11 8.23 0.33
C GLU A 725 -34.76 7.49 0.38
N LEU A 726 -33.96 7.55 -0.69
CA LEU A 726 -32.62 6.96 -0.73
C LEU A 726 -31.67 7.64 0.26
N VAL A 727 -31.60 8.98 0.26
CA VAL A 727 -30.74 9.75 1.17
C VAL A 727 -31.19 9.59 2.63
N ASP A 728 -32.50 9.68 2.91
CA ASP A 728 -33.05 9.56 4.27
C ASP A 728 -32.84 8.17 4.88
N LYS A 729 -32.88 7.09 4.08
CA LYS A 729 -32.71 5.70 4.56
C LYS A 729 -31.27 5.20 4.53
N TYR A 730 -30.47 5.62 3.55
CA TYR A 730 -29.12 5.10 3.31
C TYR A 730 -28.08 6.23 3.14
N PRO A 731 -27.97 7.19 4.08
CA PRO A 731 -27.08 8.36 3.96
C PRO A 731 -25.58 8.01 3.93
N LYS A 732 -25.21 6.77 4.26
CA LYS A 732 -23.83 6.24 4.19
C LYS A 732 -23.59 5.32 2.97
N SER A 733 -24.54 5.20 2.05
CA SER A 733 -24.34 4.42 0.82
C SER A 733 -23.56 5.20 -0.23
N GLU A 734 -22.79 4.49 -1.05
CA GLU A 734 -22.02 5.06 -2.17
C GLU A 734 -22.87 5.91 -3.10
N VAL A 735 -24.14 5.54 -3.32
CA VAL A 735 -25.07 6.27 -4.20
C VAL A 735 -25.72 7.50 -3.55
N ALA A 736 -25.52 7.75 -2.24
CA ALA A 736 -26.16 8.86 -1.54
C ALA A 736 -25.64 10.26 -1.95
N PRO A 737 -24.32 10.53 -2.09
CA PRO A 737 -23.82 11.83 -2.54
C PRO A 737 -24.36 12.22 -3.94
N LEU A 738 -24.51 11.23 -4.82
CA LEU A 738 -25.12 11.40 -6.13
C LEU A 738 -26.61 11.73 -6.03
N ALA A 739 -27.36 11.05 -5.15
CA ALA A 739 -28.76 11.35 -4.92
C ALA A 739 -28.94 12.78 -4.39
N GLU A 740 -28.09 13.24 -3.48
CA GLU A 740 -28.08 14.63 -2.99
C GLU A 740 -27.78 15.66 -4.10
N ASP A 741 -26.78 15.40 -4.95
CA ASP A 741 -26.43 16.28 -6.07
C ASP A 741 -27.54 16.37 -7.14
N ILE A 742 -28.19 15.26 -7.50
CA ILE A 742 -29.35 15.28 -8.39
C ILE A 742 -30.51 16.07 -7.74
N LEU A 743 -30.83 15.81 -6.47
CA LEU A 743 -31.85 16.55 -5.72
C LEU A 743 -31.55 18.05 -5.65
N LYS A 744 -30.28 18.44 -5.56
CA LYS A 744 -29.82 19.83 -5.57
C LYS A 744 -30.00 20.47 -6.94
N LYS A 745 -29.57 19.82 -8.02
CA LYS A 745 -29.74 20.29 -9.42
C LYS A 745 -31.23 20.48 -9.80
N ILE A 746 -32.11 19.61 -9.29
CA ILE A 746 -33.57 19.75 -9.43
C ILE A 746 -34.09 21.00 -8.67
N LYS A 747 -33.65 21.20 -7.41
CA LYS A 747 -34.02 22.38 -6.60
C LYS A 747 -33.51 23.70 -7.19
N ASP A 748 -32.34 23.69 -7.82
CA ASP A 748 -31.76 24.83 -8.53
C ASP A 748 -32.44 25.12 -9.89
N GLY A 749 -33.46 24.34 -10.27
CA GLY A 749 -34.34 24.63 -11.41
C GLY A 749 -33.77 24.24 -12.78
N GLN A 750 -32.77 23.37 -12.83
CA GLN A 750 -32.23 22.88 -14.11
C GLN A 750 -33.26 21.96 -14.82
N PRO A 751 -33.46 22.11 -16.15
CA PRO A 751 -34.41 21.29 -16.89
C PRO A 751 -33.88 19.85 -17.03
N LEU A 752 -34.74 18.86 -16.76
CA LEU A 752 -34.36 17.44 -16.76
C LEU A 752 -33.95 16.88 -18.14
N LEU A 753 -34.21 17.58 -19.25
CA LEU A 753 -33.68 17.27 -20.59
C LEU A 753 -34.01 18.39 -21.61
N SER A 754 -33.44 18.32 -22.82
CA SER A 754 -33.58 19.37 -23.86
C SER A 754 -34.04 18.88 -25.25
N ASP A 755 -33.86 17.61 -25.64
CA ASP A 755 -34.11 17.14 -27.02
C ASP A 755 -35.40 16.30 -27.18
N GLY A 756 -35.65 15.36 -26.26
CA GLY A 756 -36.79 14.44 -26.29
C GLY A 756 -36.44 12.96 -26.05
N SER A 757 -35.16 12.58 -26.01
CA SER A 757 -34.72 11.18 -25.83
C SER A 757 -34.89 10.69 -24.37
N PRO A 758 -35.02 9.38 -24.09
CA PRO A 758 -34.92 8.85 -22.72
C PRO A 758 -33.47 8.91 -22.21
N ILE A 759 -33.28 9.09 -20.89
CA ILE A 759 -31.94 9.05 -20.26
C ILE A 759 -31.51 7.59 -20.08
N THR A 760 -30.81 7.02 -21.06
CA THR A 760 -30.17 5.69 -20.97
C THR A 760 -28.70 5.78 -20.58
N GLY A 761 -27.98 6.76 -21.15
CA GLY A 761 -26.62 7.12 -20.74
C GLY A 761 -26.64 7.97 -19.47
N PHE A 762 -26.49 7.33 -18.31
CA PHE A 762 -26.25 8.01 -17.03
C PHE A 762 -24.81 7.76 -16.58
N ASP A 763 -24.10 8.83 -16.22
CA ASP A 763 -22.72 8.75 -15.79
C ASP A 763 -22.63 8.37 -14.30
N TRP A 764 -22.40 7.08 -14.05
CA TRP A 764 -22.28 6.53 -12.70
C TRP A 764 -20.98 6.93 -11.98
N SER A 765 -20.02 7.57 -12.65
CA SER A 765 -18.80 8.08 -11.96
C SER A 765 -19.13 9.13 -10.90
N LEU A 766 -20.24 9.86 -11.03
CA LEU A 766 -20.71 10.81 -10.03
C LEU A 766 -21.24 10.13 -8.74
N ALA A 767 -21.42 8.79 -8.72
CA ALA A 767 -21.71 8.04 -7.51
C ALA A 767 -20.55 8.11 -6.51
N ASN A 768 -19.31 7.99 -6.99
CA ASN A 768 -18.13 7.88 -6.14
C ASN A 768 -17.32 9.20 -6.14
N PRO A 769 -17.66 10.19 -5.30
CA PRO A 769 -16.95 11.48 -5.24
C PRO A 769 -15.48 11.34 -4.79
N GLY A 770 -15.09 10.18 -4.22
CA GLY A 770 -13.70 9.85 -3.91
C GLY A 770 -12.76 9.77 -5.12
N ASP A 771 -13.30 9.55 -6.33
CA ASP A 771 -12.53 9.54 -7.59
C ASP A 771 -12.90 10.73 -8.51
N SER A 772 -14.13 11.24 -8.40
CA SER A 772 -14.72 12.24 -9.30
C SER A 772 -14.36 13.71 -9.05
N THR A 773 -13.07 14.01 -8.85
CA THR A 773 -12.56 15.40 -8.97
C THR A 773 -12.37 15.80 -10.44
N MET A 774 -13.48 15.90 -11.18
CA MET A 774 -13.52 16.23 -12.62
C MET A 774 -13.26 17.72 -12.93
N THR A 775 -12.15 18.24 -12.39
CA THR A 775 -11.49 19.46 -12.87
C THR A 775 -9.98 19.22 -12.95
N GLY A 776 -9.39 19.48 -14.12
CA GLY A 776 -7.96 19.81 -14.16
C GLY A 776 -7.74 21.13 -13.41
N GLY A 777 -6.56 21.33 -12.82
CA GLY A 777 -6.27 22.48 -11.93
C GLY A 777 -6.46 23.89 -12.54
N ASP A 778 -6.69 23.99 -13.85
CA ASP A 778 -7.01 25.21 -14.59
C ASP A 778 -8.52 25.39 -14.91
N GLY A 779 -9.40 24.54 -14.37
CA GLY A 779 -10.86 24.67 -14.50
C GLY A 779 -11.43 24.43 -15.90
N ARG A 780 -10.84 23.49 -16.66
CA ARG A 780 -11.30 23.10 -18.00
C ARG A 780 -11.88 21.69 -18.02
N THR A 781 -12.87 21.47 -18.89
CA THR A 781 -13.44 20.15 -19.21
C THR A 781 -12.35 19.20 -19.69
N LEU A 782 -12.38 17.96 -19.21
CA LEU A 782 -11.47 16.91 -19.67
C LEU A 782 -11.86 16.50 -21.10
N ALA A 783 -10.87 16.41 -22.00
CA ALA A 783 -11.04 15.97 -23.37
C ALA A 783 -9.71 15.36 -23.86
N PHE A 784 -9.78 14.41 -24.78
CA PHE A 784 -8.58 13.84 -25.39
C PHE A 784 -7.87 14.87 -26.28
N SER A 785 -6.54 14.89 -26.21
CA SER A 785 -5.70 15.73 -27.05
C SER A 785 -5.41 15.06 -28.40
N ASP A 786 -5.57 15.84 -29.47
CA ASP A 786 -5.21 15.54 -30.86
C ASP A 786 -3.72 15.83 -31.18
N SER A 787 -2.92 16.15 -30.16
CA SER A 787 -1.55 16.65 -30.36
C SER A 787 -0.65 15.62 -31.04
N LEU A 788 -0.07 16.04 -32.18
CA LEU A 788 0.83 15.24 -33.00
C LEU A 788 2.30 15.27 -32.50
N ASP A 789 2.62 16.26 -31.66
CA ASP A 789 3.97 16.62 -31.24
C ASP A 789 4.30 16.17 -29.79
N THR A 790 3.46 15.29 -29.23
CA THR A 790 3.64 14.58 -27.96
C THR A 790 4.22 13.17 -28.16
N GLU A 791 4.69 12.55 -27.08
CA GLU A 791 5.11 11.14 -27.10
C GLU A 791 3.89 10.19 -27.18
N TYR A 792 4.08 9.02 -27.78
CA TYR A 792 3.06 7.98 -27.95
C TYR A 792 3.54 6.61 -27.45
N LEU A 793 2.58 5.80 -27.05
CA LEU A 793 2.65 4.36 -26.82
C LEU A 793 1.88 3.64 -27.92
N LEU A 794 2.25 2.40 -28.21
CA LEU A 794 1.37 1.44 -28.88
C LEU A 794 1.00 0.35 -27.87
N LEU A 795 -0.29 0.17 -27.63
CA LEU A 795 -0.83 -0.95 -26.85
C LEU A 795 -1.17 -2.08 -27.83
N LEU A 796 -0.84 -3.32 -27.48
CA LEU A 796 -1.35 -4.53 -28.14
C LEU A 796 -2.16 -5.31 -27.11
N MET A 797 -3.48 -5.35 -27.28
CA MET A 797 -4.45 -5.87 -26.30
C MET A 797 -5.08 -7.17 -26.79
N PHE A 798 -5.24 -8.15 -25.89
CA PHE A 798 -5.83 -9.46 -26.19
C PHE A 798 -6.36 -10.12 -24.92
N ARG A 799 -7.29 -11.07 -25.04
CA ARG A 799 -7.86 -11.80 -23.89
C ARG A 799 -6.76 -12.58 -23.15
N SER A 800 -6.72 -12.48 -21.82
CA SER A 800 -5.76 -13.19 -20.99
C SER A 800 -5.83 -14.70 -21.23
N ASN A 801 -4.66 -15.34 -21.28
CA ASN A 801 -4.49 -16.77 -21.57
C ASN A 801 -4.89 -17.26 -22.99
N THR A 802 -5.33 -16.41 -23.93
CA THR A 802 -5.60 -16.87 -25.31
C THR A 802 -4.35 -16.87 -26.20
N ILE A 803 -3.31 -16.10 -25.87
CA ILE A 803 -2.08 -15.95 -26.66
C ILE A 803 -0.85 -16.15 -25.77
N ASP A 804 0.18 -16.85 -26.27
CA ASP A 804 1.46 -16.93 -25.55
C ASP A 804 2.15 -15.55 -25.55
N ARG A 805 2.13 -14.90 -24.37
CA ARG A 805 2.82 -13.64 -24.09
C ARG A 805 4.28 -13.66 -24.56
N ASN A 806 4.97 -14.80 -24.49
CA ASN A 806 6.37 -14.94 -24.89
C ASN A 806 6.55 -15.00 -26.40
N GLU A 807 5.60 -15.60 -27.13
CA GLU A 807 5.60 -15.65 -28.60
C GLU A 807 5.30 -14.25 -29.17
N LEU A 808 4.27 -13.57 -28.63
CA LEU A 808 3.96 -12.19 -28.98
C LEU A 808 5.14 -11.25 -28.67
N LEU A 809 5.74 -11.34 -27.48
CA LEU A 809 6.92 -10.55 -27.12
C LEU A 809 8.12 -10.86 -28.02
N TYR A 810 8.29 -12.12 -28.43
CA TYR A 810 9.36 -12.53 -29.34
C TYR A 810 9.16 -11.96 -30.75
N GLU A 811 7.97 -12.04 -31.35
CA GLU A 811 7.72 -11.49 -32.69
C GLU A 811 7.74 -9.96 -32.70
N VAL A 812 7.20 -9.29 -31.66
CA VAL A 812 7.34 -7.84 -31.49
C VAL A 812 8.82 -7.45 -31.34
N ALA A 813 9.60 -8.20 -30.56
CA ALA A 813 11.03 -7.94 -30.41
C ALA A 813 11.84 -8.21 -31.68
N ASP A 814 11.62 -9.32 -32.40
CA ASP A 814 12.35 -9.65 -33.63
C ASP A 814 11.93 -8.70 -34.78
N TYR A 815 10.66 -8.29 -34.86
CA TYR A 815 10.21 -7.19 -35.73
C TYR A 815 10.92 -5.87 -35.39
N ASN A 816 10.97 -5.49 -34.10
CA ASN A 816 11.66 -4.27 -33.66
C ASN A 816 13.14 -4.30 -34.01
N PHE A 817 13.87 -5.35 -33.63
CA PHE A 817 15.30 -5.50 -33.90
C PHE A 817 15.65 -5.65 -35.39
N SER A 818 14.76 -6.23 -36.20
CA SER A 818 14.96 -6.38 -37.64
C SER A 818 14.70 -5.07 -38.39
N ASN A 819 13.77 -4.24 -37.92
CA ASN A 819 13.32 -3.05 -38.65
C ASN A 819 13.87 -1.71 -38.14
N TYR A 820 14.31 -1.63 -36.88
CA TYR A 820 14.72 -0.37 -36.23
C TYR A 820 16.11 -0.51 -35.58
N VAL A 821 17.13 0.00 -36.28
CA VAL A 821 18.56 -0.18 -35.91
C VAL A 821 19.07 0.94 -34.99
N ILE A 822 18.36 2.06 -34.89
CA ILE A 822 18.79 3.29 -34.20
C ILE A 822 17.84 3.66 -33.04
N GLN A 823 16.55 3.35 -33.17
CA GLN A 823 15.52 3.60 -32.16
C GLN A 823 15.21 2.27 -31.46
N THR A 824 15.38 2.24 -30.14
CA THR A 824 14.94 1.13 -29.27
C THR A 824 13.54 1.43 -28.77
N TYR A 825 12.70 0.40 -28.73
CA TYR A 825 11.39 0.46 -28.10
C TYR A 825 11.41 -0.38 -26.83
N ASP A 826 10.94 0.20 -25.72
CA ASP A 826 10.81 -0.52 -24.46
C ASP A 826 9.48 -1.28 -24.46
N LEU A 827 9.54 -2.57 -24.11
CA LEU A 827 8.41 -3.50 -24.12
C LEU A 827 8.06 -3.85 -22.68
N ASN A 828 6.81 -3.63 -22.28
CA ASN A 828 6.32 -3.96 -20.94
C ASN A 828 4.95 -4.63 -21.04
N PHE A 829 4.76 -5.75 -20.34
CA PHE A 829 3.43 -6.30 -20.13
C PHE A 829 2.75 -5.64 -18.94
N GLU A 830 1.47 -5.38 -19.12
CA GLU A 830 0.50 -5.08 -18.08
C GLU A 830 -0.56 -6.20 -18.15
N THR A 831 -1.10 -6.61 -17.01
CA THR A 831 -2.09 -7.68 -16.90
C THR A 831 -3.22 -7.13 -16.06
N ASN A 832 -4.40 -6.99 -16.67
CA ASN A 832 -5.59 -6.44 -16.04
C ASN A 832 -6.76 -7.34 -16.46
N PRO A 833 -7.03 -8.43 -15.72
CA PRO A 833 -7.96 -9.47 -16.14
C PRO A 833 -9.34 -8.91 -16.52
N PRO A 834 -9.97 -9.41 -17.60
CA PRO A 834 -9.58 -10.57 -18.40
C PRO A 834 -8.70 -10.23 -19.62
N TYR A 835 -7.89 -9.15 -19.56
CA TYR A 835 -7.05 -8.69 -20.67
C TYR A 835 -5.56 -8.55 -20.36
N ASP A 836 -4.75 -8.90 -21.35
CA ASP A 836 -3.30 -8.73 -21.36
C ASP A 836 -2.93 -7.60 -22.33
N ILE A 837 -2.05 -6.70 -21.89
CA ILE A 837 -1.64 -5.52 -22.67
C ILE A 837 -0.12 -5.50 -22.81
N LEU A 838 0.39 -5.65 -24.04
CA LEU A 838 1.80 -5.39 -24.35
C LEU A 838 1.97 -3.92 -24.74
N GLN A 839 2.51 -3.12 -23.82
CA GLN A 839 2.87 -1.72 -24.04
C GLN A 839 4.21 -1.63 -24.79
N ILE A 840 4.22 -0.89 -25.90
CA ILE A 840 5.41 -0.55 -26.68
C ILE A 840 5.67 0.95 -26.55
N LYS A 841 6.77 1.34 -25.91
CA LYS A 841 7.11 2.73 -25.58
C LYS A 841 8.30 3.25 -26.39
N GLY A 842 8.39 4.57 -26.54
CA GLY A 842 9.50 5.25 -27.23
C GLY A 842 9.15 5.86 -28.59
N PHE A 843 7.89 6.20 -28.85
CA PHE A 843 7.49 6.95 -30.05
C PHE A 843 7.43 8.46 -29.76
N ASN A 844 8.51 9.19 -30.00
CA ASN A 844 8.64 10.59 -29.57
C ASN A 844 7.63 11.59 -30.18
N LYS A 845 6.92 11.20 -31.26
CA LYS A 845 5.90 11.98 -31.99
C LYS A 845 4.90 11.05 -32.66
N PHE A 846 3.70 11.53 -32.99
CA PHE A 846 2.70 10.78 -33.75
C PHE A 846 3.26 10.24 -35.09
N ALA A 847 4.16 11.01 -35.73
CA ALA A 847 4.84 10.60 -36.96
C ALA A 847 5.66 9.30 -36.82
N ASN A 848 6.22 9.02 -35.64
CA ASN A 848 6.98 7.79 -35.39
C ASN A 848 6.06 6.58 -35.29
N ILE A 849 4.98 6.65 -34.52
CA ILE A 849 4.02 5.55 -34.34
C ILE A 849 3.22 5.27 -35.63
N ARG A 850 2.85 6.32 -36.39
CA ARG A 850 2.25 6.14 -37.73
C ARG A 850 3.20 5.42 -38.70
N SER A 851 4.49 5.77 -38.70
CA SER A 851 5.51 5.11 -39.52
C SER A 851 5.73 3.64 -39.09
N TYR A 852 5.60 3.36 -37.80
CA TYR A 852 5.67 2.02 -37.24
C TYR A 852 4.49 1.14 -37.68
N LEU A 853 3.26 1.63 -37.48
CA LEU A 853 2.02 0.94 -37.84
C LEU A 853 1.90 0.71 -39.35
N ASN A 854 2.14 1.74 -40.18
CA ASN A 854 2.08 1.60 -41.64
C ASN A 854 3.09 0.57 -42.18
N LYS A 855 4.20 0.31 -41.46
CA LYS A 855 5.14 -0.76 -41.80
C LYS A 855 4.71 -2.11 -41.21
N ALA A 856 4.08 -2.11 -40.03
CA ALA A 856 3.60 -3.31 -39.36
C ALA A 856 2.46 -4.01 -40.11
N PHE A 857 1.68 -3.28 -40.93
CA PHE A 857 0.63 -3.81 -41.82
C PHE A 857 1.11 -4.12 -43.27
N THR A 858 2.43 -4.13 -43.55
CA THR A 858 2.93 -4.60 -44.87
C THR A 858 3.03 -6.13 -44.93
N GLU A 859 3.25 -6.71 -46.11
CA GLU A 859 3.32 -8.17 -46.30
C GLU A 859 4.35 -8.86 -45.37
N ASP A 860 5.54 -8.28 -45.19
CA ASP A 860 6.59 -8.72 -44.24
C ASP A 860 6.42 -8.16 -42.80
N GLY A 861 5.26 -7.56 -42.51
CA GLY A 861 4.95 -6.80 -41.30
C GLY A 861 4.70 -7.64 -40.04
N LEU A 862 4.53 -6.95 -38.90
CA LEU A 862 4.22 -7.56 -37.60
C LEU A 862 2.83 -8.21 -37.59
N PHE A 863 1.81 -7.54 -38.12
CA PHE A 863 0.42 -7.98 -38.04
C PHE A 863 0.09 -9.21 -38.91
N ASN A 864 1.04 -9.66 -39.75
CA ASN A 864 0.94 -10.92 -40.50
C ASN A 864 1.63 -12.10 -39.79
N LYS A 865 2.15 -11.88 -38.58
CA LYS A 865 2.89 -12.89 -37.79
C LYS A 865 2.36 -13.11 -36.39
N ILE A 866 1.54 -12.19 -35.89
CA ILE A 866 0.88 -12.28 -34.59
C ILE A 866 -0.61 -12.60 -34.83
N ASP A 867 -1.31 -13.08 -33.80
CA ASP A 867 -2.71 -13.50 -33.94
C ASP A 867 -3.64 -12.31 -34.29
N THR A 868 -4.66 -12.57 -35.10
CA THR A 868 -5.62 -11.56 -35.55
C THR A 868 -6.53 -11.01 -34.45
N SER A 869 -6.67 -11.73 -33.33
CA SER A 869 -7.41 -11.28 -32.14
C SER A 869 -6.67 -10.22 -31.31
N ILE A 870 -5.46 -9.82 -31.72
CA ILE A 870 -4.69 -8.76 -31.07
C ILE A 870 -5.11 -7.39 -31.60
N VAL A 871 -5.72 -6.58 -30.73
CA VAL A 871 -6.15 -5.23 -31.08
C VAL A 871 -5.04 -4.23 -30.75
N ALA A 872 -4.58 -3.53 -31.79
CA ALA A 872 -3.53 -2.53 -31.71
C ALA A 872 -4.11 -1.13 -31.47
N ILE A 873 -3.75 -0.47 -30.37
CA ILE A 873 -4.24 0.86 -30.01
C ILE A 873 -3.07 1.85 -29.80
N PRO A 874 -2.81 2.77 -30.74
CA PRO A 874 -1.86 3.87 -30.55
C PRO A 874 -2.47 4.96 -29.65
N ILE A 875 -1.73 5.43 -28.64
CA ILE A 875 -2.21 6.47 -27.72
C ILE A 875 -1.08 7.42 -27.28
N SER A 876 -1.37 8.71 -27.14
CA SER A 876 -0.39 9.69 -26.63
C SER A 876 -0.15 9.49 -25.13
N THR A 877 1.04 9.80 -24.62
CA THR A 877 1.36 9.72 -23.19
C THR A 877 0.46 10.63 -22.36
N ASP A 878 0.06 11.79 -22.91
CA ASP A 878 -0.83 12.73 -22.23
C ASP A 878 -2.25 12.15 -22.08
N ASN A 879 -2.78 11.55 -23.15
CA ASN A 879 -4.08 10.88 -23.10
C ASN A 879 -4.03 9.66 -22.17
N TYR A 880 -3.04 8.77 -22.34
CA TYR A 880 -2.89 7.55 -21.55
C TYR A 880 -2.80 7.81 -20.04
N VAL A 881 -2.09 8.86 -19.61
CA VAL A 881 -1.85 9.14 -18.18
C VAL A 881 -2.92 10.06 -17.56
N LYS A 882 -3.50 11.02 -18.31
CA LYS A 882 -4.37 12.05 -17.72
C LYS A 882 -5.86 11.92 -18.04
N VAL A 883 -6.20 11.22 -19.13
CA VAL A 883 -7.54 11.27 -19.75
C VAL A 883 -8.16 9.87 -19.90
N LEU A 884 -7.40 8.89 -20.37
CA LEU A 884 -7.85 7.49 -20.52
C LEU A 884 -8.38 6.91 -19.18
N PRO A 885 -7.74 7.13 -18.01
CA PRO A 885 -8.25 6.61 -16.73
C PRO A 885 -9.50 7.34 -16.20
N ARG A 886 -10.08 8.27 -16.98
CA ARG A 886 -11.23 9.11 -16.59
C ARG A 886 -12.35 9.18 -17.64
N LEU A 887 -12.02 8.98 -18.92
CA LEU A 887 -12.98 8.92 -20.03
C LEU A 887 -13.11 7.51 -20.64
N GLY A 888 -12.28 6.55 -20.19
CA GLY A 888 -12.36 5.15 -20.61
C GLY A 888 -11.82 4.86 -22.01
N MET A 889 -11.75 3.56 -22.33
CA MET A 889 -11.18 3.05 -23.57
C MET A 889 -12.05 3.35 -24.81
N GLU A 890 -13.38 3.25 -24.65
CA GLU A 890 -14.39 3.42 -25.71
C GLU A 890 -14.37 4.81 -26.31
N GLN A 891 -14.44 5.84 -25.45
CA GLN A 891 -14.39 7.24 -25.87
C GLN A 891 -13.07 7.55 -26.56
N TYR A 892 -11.97 6.90 -26.15
CA TYR A 892 -10.68 7.06 -26.82
C TYR A 892 -10.64 6.44 -28.21
N THR A 893 -11.16 5.22 -28.39
CA THR A 893 -11.21 4.59 -29.73
C THR A 893 -12.09 5.36 -30.70
N THR A 894 -13.23 5.89 -30.23
CA THR A 894 -14.13 6.75 -31.02
C THR A 894 -13.44 8.07 -31.40
N PHE A 895 -12.89 8.80 -30.43
CA PHE A 895 -12.08 10.00 -30.67
C PHE A 895 -10.95 9.74 -31.66
N PHE A 896 -10.24 8.61 -31.52
CA PHE A 896 -9.12 8.27 -32.39
C PHE A 896 -9.59 7.99 -33.82
N ALA A 897 -10.69 7.27 -33.99
CA ALA A 897 -11.27 6.99 -35.30
C ALA A 897 -11.64 8.29 -36.03
N GLU A 898 -12.28 9.24 -35.34
CA GLU A 898 -12.65 10.55 -35.89
C GLU A 898 -11.43 11.42 -36.28
N HIS A 899 -10.42 11.49 -35.42
CA HIS A 899 -9.32 12.48 -35.57
C HIS A 899 -8.12 11.95 -36.38
N TYR A 900 -8.01 10.64 -36.58
CA TYR A 900 -6.84 10.01 -37.23
C TYR A 900 -7.16 9.12 -38.45
N GLN A 901 -8.39 9.17 -38.98
CA GLN A 901 -8.84 8.34 -40.10
C GLN A 901 -7.95 8.46 -41.36
N ASP A 902 -7.64 9.68 -41.79
CA ASP A 902 -6.81 9.94 -42.98
C ASP A 902 -5.33 9.54 -42.76
N GLN A 903 -4.89 9.52 -41.50
CA GLN A 903 -3.51 9.28 -41.10
C GLN A 903 -3.20 7.79 -40.94
N LEU A 904 -4.18 6.98 -40.50
CA LEU A 904 -4.06 5.54 -40.23
C LEU A 904 -5.27 4.72 -40.75
N PRO A 905 -5.68 4.86 -42.04
CA PRO A 905 -6.90 4.25 -42.57
C PRO A 905 -6.87 2.72 -42.52
N ILE A 906 -5.70 2.08 -42.62
CA ILE A 906 -5.55 0.62 -42.55
C ILE A 906 -5.87 0.11 -41.14
N LEU A 907 -5.43 0.82 -40.09
CA LEU A 907 -5.70 0.44 -38.71
C LEU A 907 -7.20 0.52 -38.39
N ILE A 908 -7.84 1.62 -38.78
CA ILE A 908 -9.28 1.81 -38.56
C ILE A 908 -10.10 0.85 -39.45
N THR A 909 -9.61 0.48 -40.63
CA THR A 909 -10.21 -0.62 -41.41
C THR A 909 -10.09 -1.97 -40.70
N HIS A 910 -8.96 -2.26 -40.03
CA HIS A 910 -8.81 -3.46 -39.20
C HIS A 910 -9.77 -3.45 -37.99
N TRP A 911 -9.94 -2.29 -37.34
CA TRP A 911 -10.92 -2.16 -36.26
C TRP A 911 -12.37 -2.36 -36.75
N ASN A 912 -12.69 -1.88 -37.95
CA ASN A 912 -14.00 -2.05 -38.60
C ASN A 912 -14.22 -3.46 -39.21
N LEU A 913 -13.24 -4.37 -39.10
CA LEU A 913 -13.36 -5.77 -39.50
C LEU A 913 -13.47 -6.71 -38.29
N ASN A 914 -12.79 -6.38 -37.19
CA ASN A 914 -12.82 -7.12 -35.92
C ASN A 914 -13.80 -6.50 -34.91
N THR A 915 -14.84 -5.80 -35.37
CA THR A 915 -15.64 -4.90 -34.52
C THR A 915 -16.30 -5.62 -33.34
N SER A 916 -16.79 -6.85 -33.50
CA SER A 916 -17.34 -7.64 -32.38
C SER A 916 -16.29 -8.03 -31.33
N GLU A 917 -15.03 -8.23 -31.73
CA GLU A 917 -13.94 -8.49 -30.78
C GLU A 917 -13.55 -7.22 -30.03
N ILE A 918 -13.62 -6.06 -30.71
CA ILE A 918 -13.34 -4.74 -30.12
C ILE A 918 -14.45 -4.27 -29.19
N GLU A 919 -15.72 -4.48 -29.56
CA GLU A 919 -16.87 -4.17 -28.69
C GLU A 919 -16.84 -5.03 -27.41
N ASP A 920 -16.56 -6.34 -27.52
CA ASP A 920 -16.25 -7.22 -26.40
C ASP A 920 -15.10 -6.66 -25.53
N LEU A 921 -13.94 -6.41 -26.15
CA LEU A 921 -12.74 -5.87 -25.49
C LEU A 921 -13.01 -4.57 -24.73
N VAL A 922 -13.74 -3.65 -25.34
CA VAL A 922 -13.93 -2.29 -24.82
C VAL A 922 -15.02 -2.25 -23.74
N ALA A 923 -16.11 -2.99 -23.92
CA ALA A 923 -17.16 -3.12 -22.90
C ALA A 923 -16.65 -3.86 -21.66
N GLU A 924 -15.81 -4.89 -21.83
CA GLU A 924 -15.23 -5.63 -20.71
C GLU A 924 -14.05 -4.89 -20.06
N VAL A 925 -13.13 -4.24 -20.78
CA VAL A 925 -12.07 -3.41 -20.15
C VAL A 925 -12.64 -2.26 -19.32
N THR A 926 -13.77 -1.68 -19.75
CA THR A 926 -14.45 -0.63 -18.99
C THR A 926 -15.05 -1.18 -17.69
N LYS A 927 -15.49 -2.45 -17.66
CA LYS A 927 -15.82 -3.17 -16.41
C LYS A 927 -14.55 -3.51 -15.62
N SER A 928 -13.49 -4.02 -16.24
CA SER A 928 -12.22 -4.34 -15.57
C SER A 928 -11.60 -3.15 -14.84
N GLN A 929 -11.75 -1.92 -15.34
CA GLN A 929 -11.25 -0.73 -14.64
C GLN A 929 -12.13 -0.31 -13.45
N GLN A 930 -13.41 -0.66 -13.45
CA GLN A 930 -14.29 -0.55 -12.27
C GLN A 930 -14.00 -1.70 -11.29
N GLU A 931 -13.81 -2.91 -11.80
CA GLU A 931 -13.48 -4.11 -11.03
C GLU A 931 -12.06 -4.04 -10.42
N GLU A 932 -11.05 -3.44 -11.05
CA GLU A 932 -9.71 -3.24 -10.43
C GLU A 932 -9.73 -2.20 -9.28
N GLN A 933 -10.83 -1.46 -9.13
CA GLN A 933 -11.13 -0.68 -7.92
C GLN A 933 -11.79 -1.54 -6.83
N THR A 934 -12.77 -2.40 -7.15
CA THR A 934 -13.48 -3.27 -6.19
C THR A 934 -12.74 -4.57 -5.81
N ILE A 935 -11.92 -5.14 -6.68
CA ILE A 935 -11.15 -6.39 -6.45
C ILE A 935 -10.08 -6.21 -5.36
N LYS A 936 -9.69 -4.97 -5.05
CA LYS A 936 -8.90 -4.65 -3.83
C LYS A 936 -9.61 -5.04 -2.53
N GLU A 937 -10.92 -5.30 -2.56
CA GLU A 937 -11.70 -5.77 -1.42
C GLU A 937 -12.18 -7.23 -1.58
N THR A 938 -11.78 -7.98 -2.62
CA THR A 938 -12.32 -9.34 -2.86
C THR A 938 -11.36 -10.34 -3.55
N GLU A 939 -10.20 -10.64 -2.95
CA GLU A 939 -9.36 -11.81 -3.33
C GLU A 939 -8.97 -12.71 -2.14
N GLU A 940 -9.96 -13.41 -1.58
CA GLU A 940 -9.84 -14.70 -0.87
C GLU A 940 -11.28 -15.31 -0.91
N ILE A 941 -11.58 -16.59 -1.19
CA ILE A 941 -10.89 -17.88 -1.04
C ILE A 941 -11.33 -18.84 -2.18
N LYS A 942 -10.48 -19.79 -2.63
CA LYS A 942 -10.88 -21.16 -3.07
C LYS A 942 -9.69 -22.11 -3.29
N GLU A 943 -9.70 -23.25 -2.59
CA GLU A 943 -8.90 -24.45 -2.91
C GLU A 943 -9.80 -25.60 -3.44
N GLU A 944 -9.17 -26.65 -3.99
CA GLU A 944 -9.83 -27.76 -4.71
C GLU A 944 -10.25 -28.92 -3.80
N GLU A 945 -11.32 -29.66 -4.17
CA GLU A 945 -11.60 -31.03 -3.69
C GLU A 945 -12.29 -31.88 -4.80
N PRO A 946 -12.31 -33.23 -4.72
CA PRO A 946 -12.16 -34.09 -5.89
C PRO A 946 -13.45 -34.66 -6.56
N LYS A 947 -13.26 -35.20 -7.78
CA LYS A 947 -14.30 -35.74 -8.68
C LYS A 947 -14.90 -37.08 -8.26
N ILE A 948 -16.25 -37.20 -8.25
CA ILE A 948 -16.99 -38.47 -8.37
C ILE A 948 -18.25 -38.29 -9.27
N THR A 949 -18.52 -39.27 -10.14
CA THR A 949 -19.75 -39.50 -10.95
C THR A 949 -20.29 -40.92 -10.65
N PRO A 950 -21.50 -41.38 -11.06
CA PRO A 950 -22.51 -40.87 -12.01
C PRO A 950 -23.77 -40.30 -11.28
N GLU A 951 -25.02 -40.19 -11.78
CA GLU A 951 -25.76 -40.71 -12.96
C GLU A 951 -26.95 -39.78 -13.34
N ILE A 952 -27.65 -40.04 -14.45
CA ILE A 952 -28.87 -39.33 -14.90
C ILE A 952 -29.94 -40.34 -15.36
N LYS A 953 -31.22 -40.15 -14.95
CA LYS A 953 -32.39 -40.86 -15.51
C LYS A 953 -33.64 -39.97 -15.74
N THR A 954 -33.61 -39.24 -16.86
CA THR A 954 -34.67 -39.11 -17.88
C THR A 954 -36.18 -39.29 -17.53
N VAL A 955 -36.98 -38.19 -17.68
CA VAL A 955 -38.31 -37.98 -18.37
C VAL A 955 -39.45 -39.04 -18.36
N PRO A 956 -40.74 -38.75 -18.74
CA PRO A 956 -41.35 -37.54 -19.36
C PRO A 956 -42.69 -37.03 -18.76
N LYS A 957 -43.27 -35.99 -19.40
CA LYS A 957 -44.62 -35.41 -19.21
C LYS A 957 -45.77 -36.29 -19.74
N VAL A 958 -46.99 -36.10 -19.22
CA VAL A 958 -48.29 -36.32 -19.93
C VAL A 958 -49.30 -35.22 -19.51
N VAL A 959 -50.26 -34.89 -20.39
CA VAL A 959 -51.36 -33.92 -20.19
C VAL A 959 -52.67 -34.52 -20.74
N THR A 960 -53.80 -34.46 -20.00
CA THR A 960 -55.17 -34.48 -20.59
C THR A 960 -56.30 -34.12 -19.58
N GLU A 961 -57.04 -33.06 -19.90
CA GLU A 961 -58.51 -32.97 -20.11
C GLU A 961 -59.63 -33.45 -19.11
N THR A 962 -60.78 -32.76 -19.27
CA THR A 962 -62.21 -33.20 -19.18
C THR A 962 -63.08 -33.14 -17.89
N ARG A 963 -63.95 -32.11 -17.89
CA ARG A 963 -65.45 -32.13 -17.75
C ARG A 963 -66.19 -32.30 -16.39
N GLN A 964 -67.37 -31.66 -16.40
CA GLN A 964 -68.54 -31.62 -15.48
C GLN A 964 -69.38 -32.94 -15.50
N PRO A 965 -70.53 -33.17 -14.78
CA PRO A 965 -71.51 -32.18 -14.24
C PRO A 965 -72.34 -32.51 -12.95
N ASP A 966 -73.30 -31.60 -12.64
CA ASP A 966 -74.57 -31.78 -11.86
C ASP A 966 -74.51 -32.02 -10.33
N LYS A 967 -75.42 -31.56 -9.43
CA LYS A 967 -76.62 -30.64 -9.42
C LYS A 967 -77.00 -30.33 -7.92
N GLN A 968 -78.06 -29.61 -7.43
CA GLN A 968 -79.28 -29.02 -8.04
C GLN A 968 -79.85 -27.69 -7.40
N THR A 969 -80.66 -27.74 -6.33
CA THR A 969 -81.68 -26.73 -5.86
C THR A 969 -82.05 -26.95 -4.36
N GLN A 970 -82.63 -26.04 -3.52
CA GLN A 970 -83.17 -24.67 -3.62
C GLN A 970 -83.36 -24.01 -2.21
N GLN A 971 -83.26 -22.66 -2.11
CA GLN A 971 -83.95 -21.64 -1.25
C GLN A 971 -84.46 -21.93 0.19
N PRO A 972 -84.38 -20.94 1.13
CA PRO A 972 -85.39 -19.86 1.23
C PRO A 972 -84.82 -18.41 1.23
N VAL A 973 -85.58 -17.43 1.75
CA VAL A 973 -85.53 -15.98 1.40
C VAL A 973 -85.64 -15.05 2.63
N ASN A 974 -85.09 -13.83 2.52
CA ASN A 974 -85.13 -12.68 3.46
C ASN A 974 -84.34 -12.85 4.79
N ASP A 975 -83.87 -11.79 5.46
CA ASP A 975 -84.09 -10.35 5.24
C ASP A 975 -82.88 -9.46 5.61
N LYS A 976 -82.89 -8.22 5.11
CA LYS A 976 -82.09 -7.03 5.49
C LYS A 976 -80.56 -7.05 5.40
N GLN A 977 -80.04 -5.99 4.78
CA GLN A 977 -78.64 -5.55 4.90
C GLN A 977 -78.41 -4.87 6.25
N ILE A 978 -77.23 -5.07 6.83
CA ILE A 978 -76.65 -4.18 7.85
C ILE A 978 -75.47 -3.47 7.19
N THR A 979 -75.56 -2.14 7.10
CA THR A 979 -74.51 -1.26 6.56
C THR A 979 -73.60 -0.76 7.68
N ALA A 980 -72.54 -0.02 7.31
CA ALA A 980 -71.41 0.35 8.19
C ALA A 980 -71.70 1.37 9.32
N ASP A 981 -72.86 1.29 9.96
CA ASP A 981 -73.28 2.16 11.06
C ASP A 981 -73.25 1.47 12.44
N ASP A 982 -73.00 0.15 12.48
CA ASP A 982 -72.88 -0.68 13.70
C ASP A 982 -71.48 -0.63 14.38
N LEU A 983 -70.57 0.23 13.90
CA LEU A 983 -69.17 0.32 14.39
C LEU A 983 -68.74 1.71 14.88
N LEU A 984 -69.68 2.63 15.11
CA LEU A 984 -69.41 4.00 15.59
C LEU A 984 -70.21 4.33 16.86
N THR A 985 -69.49 4.74 17.92
CA THR A 985 -70.05 5.11 19.23
C THR A 985 -70.64 6.52 19.23
N ASP A 986 -71.56 6.78 20.17
CA ASP A 986 -72.43 7.96 20.15
C ASP A 986 -71.70 9.31 20.21
N ASP A 987 -70.55 9.38 20.89
CA ASP A 987 -69.71 10.59 20.93
C ASP A 987 -69.20 10.99 19.53
N GLN A 988 -68.94 10.02 18.65
CA GLN A 988 -68.51 10.29 17.27
C GLN A 988 -69.67 10.75 16.38
N ARG A 989 -70.91 10.35 16.69
CA ARG A 989 -72.13 10.81 15.98
C ARG A 989 -72.40 12.30 16.24
N GLN A 990 -72.11 12.80 17.44
CA GLN A 990 -72.28 14.23 17.77
C GLN A 990 -71.23 15.16 17.15
N ALA A 991 -70.08 14.65 16.71
CA ALA A 991 -69.06 15.44 16.03
C ALA A 991 -69.43 15.73 14.56
N LEU A 992 -69.93 14.72 13.84
CA LEU A 992 -70.28 14.81 12.42
C LEU A 992 -71.49 15.74 12.16
N GLY A 993 -72.48 15.74 13.06
CA GLY A 993 -73.69 16.57 12.95
C GLY A 993 -73.46 18.10 12.99
N LYS A 994 -72.22 18.58 13.15
CA LYS A 994 -71.88 20.02 13.16
C LYS A 994 -71.20 20.51 11.88
N VAL A 995 -71.00 19.64 10.89
CA VAL A 995 -70.38 20.02 9.59
C VAL A 995 -71.43 20.27 8.51
N ASP A 996 -72.50 19.46 8.46
CA ASP A 996 -73.59 19.58 7.46
C ASP A 996 -74.33 20.93 7.49
N ASP A 997 -74.58 21.49 8.68
CA ASP A 997 -75.27 22.77 8.84
C ASP A 997 -74.43 23.95 8.32
N ALA A 998 -73.10 23.83 8.31
CA ALA A 998 -72.23 24.82 7.67
C ALA A 998 -72.36 24.77 6.14
N ILE A 999 -72.41 23.56 5.57
CA ILE A 999 -72.46 23.36 4.11
C ILE A 999 -73.80 23.85 3.53
N LYS A 1000 -74.93 23.52 4.16
CA LYS A 1000 -76.26 23.99 3.73
C LYS A 1000 -76.41 25.52 3.75
N SER A 1001 -75.68 26.21 4.62
CA SER A 1001 -75.67 27.69 4.67
C SER A 1001 -75.03 28.35 3.44
N VAL A 1002 -74.22 27.61 2.66
CA VAL A 1002 -73.54 28.12 1.47
C VAL A 1002 -74.39 27.96 0.21
N GLU A 1003 -75.18 26.89 0.08
CA GLU A 1003 -75.98 26.61 -1.12
C GLU A 1003 -77.20 27.55 -1.28
N GLU A 1004 -77.81 28.04 -0.20
CA GLU A 1004 -78.85 29.10 -0.30
C GLU A 1004 -78.25 30.47 -0.70
N ILE A 1005 -76.99 30.75 -0.38
CA ILE A 1005 -76.32 32.01 -0.77
C ILE A 1005 -75.95 32.02 -2.26
N ILE A 1006 -75.60 30.86 -2.83
CA ILE A 1006 -75.26 30.72 -4.25
C ILE A 1006 -76.49 30.77 -5.17
N SER A 1007 -77.69 30.46 -4.65
CA SER A 1007 -78.93 30.36 -5.44
C SER A 1007 -79.83 31.61 -5.41
N ASN A 1008 -79.86 32.42 -4.34
CA ASN A 1008 -80.47 33.76 -4.34
C ASN A 1008 -79.80 34.74 -3.34
N PRO A 1009 -78.78 35.49 -3.77
CA PRO A 1009 -77.96 36.30 -2.85
C PRO A 1009 -78.63 37.56 -2.28
N VAL A 1010 -79.85 37.93 -2.70
CA VAL A 1010 -80.48 39.22 -2.34
C VAL A 1010 -81.46 39.11 -1.16
N ASP A 1011 -82.26 38.03 -1.08
CA ASP A 1011 -83.24 37.86 0.02
C ASP A 1011 -82.78 36.90 1.14
N GLY A 1012 -81.80 36.01 0.90
CA GLY A 1012 -81.27 35.13 1.96
C GLY A 1012 -80.72 35.91 3.16
N ILE A 1013 -80.05 37.04 2.89
CA ILE A 1013 -79.51 37.96 3.91
C ILE A 1013 -80.64 38.62 4.74
N ARG A 1014 -81.87 38.74 4.20
CA ARG A 1014 -83.04 39.28 4.93
C ARG A 1014 -83.72 38.26 5.84
N GLY A 1015 -83.63 36.96 5.54
CA GLY A 1015 -84.21 35.91 6.37
C GLY A 1015 -83.56 35.83 7.76
N LEU A 1016 -82.22 35.86 7.79
CA LEU A 1016 -81.42 35.72 9.01
C LEU A 1016 -81.71 36.80 10.07
N PHE A 1017 -81.93 38.05 9.68
CA PHE A 1017 -82.14 39.16 10.63
C PHE A 1017 -83.53 39.20 11.29
N ASN A 1018 -84.52 38.45 10.78
CA ASN A 1018 -85.89 38.48 11.33
C ASN A 1018 -86.21 37.32 12.30
N LYS A 1019 -85.36 36.29 12.42
CA LYS A 1019 -85.65 35.11 13.27
C LYS A 1019 -85.40 35.32 14.78
N TYR A 1020 -84.90 36.48 15.20
CA TYR A 1020 -84.60 36.82 16.61
C TYR A 1020 -85.34 38.07 17.13
N LYS A 1021 -86.63 38.22 16.82
CA LYS A 1021 -87.53 39.20 17.47
C LYS A 1021 -88.74 38.57 18.16
N ASN A 1022 -88.48 37.73 19.15
CA ASN A 1022 -89.33 37.60 20.34
C ASN A 1022 -88.50 37.06 21.50
N ARG A 1023 -88.52 37.76 22.65
CA ARG A 1023 -87.88 37.30 23.90
C ARG A 1023 -88.95 37.15 24.96
N GLN A 1024 -89.06 35.95 25.54
CA GLN A 1024 -89.72 35.78 26.84
C GLN A 1024 -88.84 36.37 27.95
N ASN A 1025 -89.45 36.75 29.08
CA ASN A 1025 -88.78 37.45 30.16
C ASN A 1025 -88.08 36.47 31.12
N LEU A 1026 -86.75 36.33 30.99
CA LEU A 1026 -85.93 35.70 32.04
C LEU A 1026 -85.99 36.51 33.34
N THR A 1027 -85.76 35.85 34.46
CA THR A 1027 -85.85 36.39 35.81
C THR A 1027 -84.66 37.31 36.15
N LYS A 1028 -84.52 37.70 37.43
CA LYS A 1028 -83.51 38.68 37.86
C LYS A 1028 -82.16 38.03 38.17
N GLU A 1029 -82.16 36.83 38.76
CA GLU A 1029 -80.97 36.10 39.21
C GLU A 1029 -80.20 35.49 38.02
N GLU A 1030 -80.92 34.92 37.04
CA GLU A 1030 -80.34 34.42 35.78
C GLU A 1030 -79.57 35.52 35.01
N LYS A 1031 -80.00 36.79 35.14
CA LYS A 1031 -79.36 37.96 34.50
C LYS A 1031 -78.14 38.49 35.25
N GLU A 1032 -77.85 37.98 36.44
CA GLU A 1032 -76.64 38.32 37.19
C GLU A 1032 -75.60 37.21 37.04
N ALA A 1033 -75.99 35.93 37.13
CA ALA A 1033 -75.12 34.80 36.80
C ALA A 1033 -74.54 34.90 35.38
N LEU A 1034 -75.37 35.15 34.37
CA LEU A 1034 -74.93 35.25 32.97
C LEU A 1034 -74.02 36.46 32.71
N LYS A 1035 -74.09 37.52 33.55
CA LYS A 1035 -73.14 38.66 33.50
C LYS A 1035 -71.80 38.35 34.17
N GLU A 1036 -71.79 37.47 35.16
CA GLU A 1036 -70.59 37.05 35.87
C GLU A 1036 -69.79 36.06 35.02
N GLU A 1037 -70.48 35.13 34.37
CA GLU A 1037 -69.93 34.25 33.32
C GLU A 1037 -69.38 35.06 32.14
N GLU A 1038 -70.13 36.04 31.60
CA GLU A 1038 -69.64 36.91 30.51
C GLU A 1038 -68.45 37.80 30.93
N ARG A 1039 -68.24 38.03 32.24
CA ARG A 1039 -67.04 38.70 32.76
C ARG A 1039 -65.83 37.77 32.82
N LEU A 1040 -66.01 36.54 33.32
CA LEU A 1040 -64.97 35.51 33.36
C LEU A 1040 -64.50 35.14 31.94
N GLU A 1041 -65.43 35.02 31.00
CA GLU A 1041 -65.15 34.80 29.58
C GLU A 1041 -64.30 35.94 28.98
N LYS A 1042 -64.62 37.20 29.31
CA LYS A 1042 -63.85 38.39 28.90
C LYS A 1042 -62.49 38.51 29.60
N GLN A 1043 -62.29 37.89 30.77
CA GLN A 1043 -60.97 37.76 31.39
C GLN A 1043 -60.12 36.70 30.69
N ARG A 1044 -60.64 35.48 30.49
CA ARG A 1044 -59.95 34.42 29.73
C ARG A 1044 -59.56 34.88 28.33
N GLN A 1045 -60.44 35.57 27.61
CA GLN A 1045 -60.12 36.11 26.29
C GLN A 1045 -59.08 37.25 26.31
N LYS A 1046 -58.94 38.00 27.42
CA LYS A 1046 -57.84 38.95 27.60
C LYS A 1046 -56.53 38.23 27.88
N GLU A 1047 -56.54 37.20 28.73
CA GLU A 1047 -55.36 36.40 29.09
C GLU A 1047 -54.83 35.64 27.86
N LEU A 1048 -55.70 34.96 27.10
CA LEU A 1048 -55.34 34.31 25.84
C LEU A 1048 -54.77 35.31 24.80
N LYS A 1049 -55.32 36.52 24.71
CA LYS A 1049 -54.77 37.57 23.81
C LYS A 1049 -53.44 38.15 24.31
N ALA A 1050 -53.22 38.22 25.63
CA ALA A 1050 -51.93 38.60 26.20
C ALA A 1050 -50.87 37.52 25.95
N LEU A 1051 -51.24 36.24 26.11
CA LEU A 1051 -50.37 35.08 25.90
C LEU A 1051 -50.01 34.92 24.41
N ALA A 1052 -51.00 35.03 23.50
CA ALA A 1052 -50.77 35.05 22.05
C ALA A 1052 -49.91 36.25 21.60
N LYS A 1053 -50.04 37.41 22.25
CA LYS A 1053 -49.13 38.54 21.99
C LYS A 1053 -47.72 38.27 22.50
N ALA A 1054 -47.58 37.70 23.70
CA ALA A 1054 -46.27 37.35 24.27
C ALA A 1054 -45.52 36.32 23.41
N THR A 1055 -46.22 35.34 22.82
CA THR A 1055 -45.61 34.41 21.84
C THR A 1055 -45.31 35.08 20.50
N GLN A 1056 -46.15 36.00 20.00
CA GLN A 1056 -45.82 36.74 18.78
C GLN A 1056 -44.62 37.69 18.95
N ASP A 1057 -44.50 38.35 20.10
CA ASP A 1057 -43.37 39.22 20.42
C ASP A 1057 -42.08 38.41 20.74
N SER A 1058 -42.19 37.17 21.22
CA SER A 1058 -41.03 36.26 21.36
C SER A 1058 -40.58 35.70 20.01
N VAL A 1059 -41.49 35.28 19.13
CA VAL A 1059 -41.19 34.86 17.75
C VAL A 1059 -40.51 35.99 16.98
N ARG A 1060 -41.02 37.22 17.03
CA ARG A 1060 -40.36 38.38 16.41
C ARG A 1060 -38.96 38.66 16.96
N LYS A 1061 -38.73 38.36 18.25
CA LYS A 1061 -37.41 38.49 18.87
C LYS A 1061 -36.45 37.38 18.39
N THR A 1062 -36.91 36.14 18.20
CA THR A 1062 -36.08 35.07 17.63
C THR A 1062 -35.83 35.24 16.13
N GLU A 1063 -36.83 35.68 15.35
CA GLU A 1063 -36.68 36.07 13.94
C GLU A 1063 -35.65 37.20 13.78
N LYS A 1064 -35.76 38.27 14.59
CA LYS A 1064 -34.78 39.35 14.57
C LYS A 1064 -33.39 38.86 14.97
N ASN A 1065 -33.26 38.07 16.04
CA ASN A 1065 -31.97 37.51 16.45
C ASN A 1065 -31.35 36.63 15.35
N ARG A 1066 -32.17 35.89 14.58
CA ARG A 1066 -31.73 35.06 13.44
C ARG A 1066 -31.30 35.91 12.25
N ALA A 1067 -32.00 37.00 11.94
CA ALA A 1067 -31.57 37.96 10.93
C ALA A 1067 -30.27 38.68 11.33
N ASP A 1068 -30.19 39.15 12.58
CA ASP A 1068 -29.01 39.79 13.17
C ASP A 1068 -27.82 38.82 13.32
N SER A 1069 -28.02 37.49 13.27
CA SER A 1069 -26.94 36.49 13.22
C SER A 1069 -26.52 36.17 11.79
N ILE A 1070 -27.46 36.00 10.85
CA ILE A 1070 -27.16 35.78 9.43
C ILE A 1070 -26.32 36.95 8.88
N ALA A 1071 -26.72 38.20 9.14
CA ALA A 1071 -25.96 39.39 8.73
C ALA A 1071 -24.55 39.50 9.35
N ARG A 1072 -24.28 38.80 10.47
CA ARG A 1072 -22.91 38.70 11.03
C ARG A 1072 -22.09 37.62 10.34
N VAL A 1073 -22.71 36.48 10.00
CA VAL A 1073 -22.06 35.38 9.27
C VAL A 1073 -21.71 35.84 7.85
N GLU A 1074 -22.66 36.44 7.12
CA GLU A 1074 -22.43 37.02 5.79
C GLU A 1074 -21.27 38.02 5.82
N LYS A 1075 -21.25 38.92 6.81
CA LYS A 1075 -20.15 39.87 6.97
C LYS A 1075 -18.82 39.18 7.30
N ALA A 1076 -18.80 38.19 8.21
CA ALA A 1076 -17.58 37.46 8.55
C ALA A 1076 -17.02 36.68 7.35
N VAL A 1077 -17.89 36.12 6.50
CA VAL A 1077 -17.51 35.50 5.22
C VAL A 1077 -16.93 36.56 4.27
N GLN A 1078 -17.54 37.74 4.14
CA GLN A 1078 -17.04 38.81 3.29
C GLN A 1078 -15.67 39.35 3.75
N ASP A 1079 -15.49 39.56 5.06
CA ASP A 1079 -14.22 39.99 5.67
C ASP A 1079 -13.14 38.88 5.54
N SER A 1080 -13.53 37.60 5.56
CA SER A 1080 -12.66 36.45 5.28
C SER A 1080 -12.20 36.40 3.82
N ILE A 1081 -13.10 36.63 2.86
CA ILE A 1081 -12.77 36.69 1.43
C ILE A 1081 -11.82 37.86 1.14
N GLU A 1082 -12.07 39.05 1.71
CA GLU A 1082 -11.17 40.20 1.55
C GLU A 1082 -9.78 39.98 2.16
N THR A 1083 -9.67 39.22 3.25
CA THR A 1083 -8.36 38.91 3.87
C THR A 1083 -7.62 37.81 3.11
N ALA A 1084 -8.31 36.77 2.64
CA ALA A 1084 -7.76 35.74 1.75
C ALA A 1084 -7.24 36.34 0.42
N GLU A 1085 -7.99 37.27 -0.19
CA GLU A 1085 -7.53 37.98 -1.40
C GLU A 1085 -6.25 38.79 -1.16
N LYS A 1086 -6.15 39.49 -0.03
CA LYS A 1086 -4.95 40.27 0.33
C LYS A 1086 -3.75 39.36 0.53
N GLN A 1087 -3.92 38.25 1.25
CA GLN A 1087 -2.87 37.24 1.43
C GLN A 1087 -2.42 36.61 0.10
N LYS A 1088 -3.37 36.28 -0.80
CA LYS A 1088 -3.06 35.71 -2.13
C LYS A 1088 -2.31 36.71 -3.03
N LYS A 1089 -2.65 38.00 -2.97
CA LYS A 1089 -1.92 39.09 -3.65
C LYS A 1089 -0.52 39.31 -3.05
N GLU A 1090 -0.35 39.16 -1.74
CA GLU A 1090 0.94 39.28 -1.07
C GLU A 1090 1.85 38.07 -1.35
N GLN A 1091 1.33 36.85 -1.33
CA GLN A 1091 2.03 35.63 -1.75
C GLN A 1091 2.51 35.72 -3.21
N LEU A 1092 1.64 36.13 -4.14
CA LEU A 1092 2.04 36.34 -5.54
C LEU A 1092 3.19 37.35 -5.68
N ARG A 1093 3.19 38.43 -4.89
CA ARG A 1093 4.28 39.41 -4.91
C ARG A 1093 5.57 38.86 -4.31
N LEU A 1094 5.48 38.07 -3.24
CA LEU A 1094 6.63 37.40 -2.62
C LEU A 1094 7.22 36.33 -3.54
N GLU A 1095 6.40 35.56 -4.26
CA GLU A 1095 6.85 34.62 -5.27
C GLU A 1095 7.54 35.29 -6.46
N GLU A 1096 6.98 36.39 -6.98
CA GLU A 1096 7.59 37.13 -8.09
C GLU A 1096 8.96 37.72 -7.67
N GLN A 1097 9.06 38.16 -6.42
CA GLN A 1097 10.30 38.66 -5.83
C GLN A 1097 11.32 37.52 -5.59
N ALA A 1098 10.88 36.38 -5.08
CA ALA A 1098 11.70 35.17 -4.93
C ALA A 1098 12.21 34.62 -6.27
N LYS A 1099 11.37 34.63 -7.32
CA LYS A 1099 11.76 34.26 -8.70
C LYS A 1099 12.85 35.20 -9.23
N LYS A 1100 12.70 36.52 -9.06
CA LYS A 1100 13.70 37.53 -9.46
C LYS A 1100 15.03 37.42 -8.69
N ASP A 1101 15.00 37.04 -7.41
CA ASP A 1101 16.21 36.87 -6.61
C ASP A 1101 16.88 35.50 -6.81
N ALA A 1102 16.10 34.44 -7.09
CA ALA A 1102 16.62 33.16 -7.56
C ALA A 1102 17.29 33.30 -8.94
N GLU A 1103 16.71 34.06 -9.87
CA GLU A 1103 17.32 34.32 -11.18
C GLU A 1103 18.69 35.01 -11.03
N LYS A 1104 18.78 36.10 -10.23
CA LYS A 1104 20.05 36.74 -9.88
C LYS A 1104 21.04 35.77 -9.23
N ALA A 1105 20.57 34.89 -8.35
CA ALA A 1105 21.42 33.89 -7.70
C ALA A 1105 21.99 32.87 -8.71
N THR A 1106 21.19 32.39 -9.67
CA THR A 1106 21.68 31.48 -10.73
C THR A 1106 22.67 32.16 -11.69
N ILE A 1107 22.46 33.43 -12.03
CA ILE A 1107 23.40 34.23 -12.84
C ILE A 1107 24.74 34.36 -12.09
N LYS A 1108 24.70 34.76 -10.82
CA LYS A 1108 25.90 34.89 -9.98
C LYS A 1108 26.62 33.55 -9.79
N ALA A 1109 25.88 32.47 -9.56
CA ALA A 1109 26.44 31.12 -9.46
C ALA A 1109 27.15 30.69 -10.75
N ARG A 1110 26.60 31.01 -11.94
CA ARG A 1110 27.26 30.74 -13.23
C ARG A 1110 28.52 31.57 -13.44
N GLU A 1111 28.58 32.81 -12.95
CA GLU A 1111 29.82 33.61 -12.99
C GLU A 1111 30.90 33.05 -12.04
N ASP A 1112 30.53 32.69 -10.81
CA ASP A 1112 31.47 32.17 -9.83
C ASP A 1112 31.93 30.74 -10.17
N GLU A 1113 31.08 29.94 -10.83
CA GLU A 1113 31.47 28.65 -11.43
C GLU A 1113 32.43 28.85 -12.62
N ARG A 1114 32.21 29.86 -13.48
CA ARG A 1114 33.17 30.22 -14.54
C ARG A 1114 34.55 30.58 -13.96
N LYS A 1115 34.59 31.43 -12.93
CA LYS A 1115 35.83 31.82 -12.24
C LYS A 1115 36.54 30.60 -11.66
N ARG A 1116 35.82 29.74 -10.92
CA ARG A 1116 36.38 28.48 -10.38
C ARG A 1116 36.94 27.56 -11.47
N LYS A 1117 36.23 27.35 -12.57
CA LYS A 1117 36.72 26.52 -13.70
C LYS A 1117 37.95 27.13 -14.39
N GLU A 1118 38.05 28.46 -14.42
CA GLU A 1118 39.21 29.16 -14.98
C GLU A 1118 40.42 29.15 -14.04
N ASP A 1119 40.22 29.24 -12.72
CA ASP A 1119 41.27 29.12 -11.72
C ASP A 1119 41.75 27.67 -11.55
N GLU A 1120 40.86 26.68 -11.54
CA GLU A 1120 41.21 25.25 -11.63
C GLU A 1120 42.03 24.93 -12.89
N ARG A 1121 41.81 25.66 -13.99
CA ARG A 1121 42.58 25.50 -15.23
C ARG A 1121 44.00 26.08 -15.09
N LYS A 1122 44.15 27.24 -14.44
CA LYS A 1122 45.47 27.80 -14.08
C LYS A 1122 46.22 26.87 -13.12
N GLU A 1123 45.53 26.37 -12.11
CA GLU A 1123 46.08 25.46 -11.09
C GLU A 1123 46.53 24.13 -11.71
N ARG A 1124 45.72 23.53 -12.61
CA ARG A 1124 46.10 22.33 -13.36
C ARG A 1124 47.31 22.55 -14.28
N ILE A 1125 47.41 23.73 -14.93
CA ILE A 1125 48.59 24.08 -15.75
C ILE A 1125 49.84 24.20 -14.86
N ARG A 1126 49.73 24.84 -13.69
CA ARG A 1126 50.82 24.97 -12.71
C ARG A 1126 51.30 23.62 -12.20
N GLN A 1127 50.38 22.77 -11.73
CA GLN A 1127 50.66 21.40 -11.29
C GLN A 1127 51.20 20.48 -12.40
N GLN A 1128 50.96 20.80 -13.67
CA GLN A 1128 51.54 20.11 -14.82
C GLN A 1128 52.98 20.58 -15.09
N GLN A 1129 53.25 21.89 -14.99
CA GLN A 1129 54.60 22.45 -15.08
C GLN A 1129 55.50 21.96 -13.93
N GLU A 1130 55.00 21.94 -12.69
CA GLU A 1130 55.72 21.43 -11.53
C GLU A 1130 56.04 19.93 -11.67
N ARG A 1131 55.10 19.12 -12.19
CA ARG A 1131 55.38 17.69 -12.51
C ARG A 1131 56.44 17.52 -13.58
N LEU A 1132 56.44 18.34 -14.63
CA LEU A 1132 57.48 18.30 -15.67
C LEU A 1132 58.85 18.68 -15.09
N HIS A 1133 58.90 19.68 -14.21
CA HIS A 1133 60.13 20.10 -13.53
C HIS A 1133 60.65 19.02 -12.55
N GLN A 1134 59.76 18.35 -11.81
CA GLN A 1134 60.13 17.20 -10.96
C GLN A 1134 60.65 16.02 -11.79
N GLN A 1135 59.98 15.68 -12.90
CA GLN A 1135 60.44 14.63 -13.82
C GLN A 1135 61.80 14.96 -14.45
N GLU A 1136 62.08 16.24 -14.75
CA GLU A 1136 63.38 16.65 -15.24
C GLU A 1136 64.48 16.60 -14.16
N GLN A 1137 64.16 16.94 -12.91
CA GLN A 1137 65.05 16.75 -11.76
C GLN A 1137 65.35 15.27 -11.53
N GLU A 1138 64.34 14.40 -11.44
CA GLU A 1138 64.52 12.95 -11.36
C GLU A 1138 65.40 12.41 -12.49
N ARG A 1139 65.22 12.89 -13.72
CA ARG A 1139 66.01 12.45 -14.87
C ARG A 1139 67.48 12.85 -14.72
N LYS A 1140 67.75 14.09 -14.31
CA LYS A 1140 69.11 14.58 -14.01
C LYS A 1140 69.76 13.85 -12.83
N GLU A 1141 69.00 13.43 -11.83
CA GLU A 1141 69.50 12.61 -10.72
C GLU A 1141 69.78 11.17 -11.15
N LYS A 1142 68.90 10.56 -11.95
CA LYS A 1142 69.10 9.22 -12.53
C LYS A 1142 70.30 9.19 -13.49
N GLU A 1143 70.58 10.28 -14.20
CA GLU A 1143 71.81 10.45 -14.98
C GLU A 1143 73.06 10.57 -14.08
N LYS A 1144 73.03 11.43 -13.05
CA LYS A 1144 74.13 11.54 -12.05
C LYS A 1144 74.40 10.21 -11.34
N ALA A 1145 73.36 9.43 -11.03
CA ALA A 1145 73.49 8.10 -10.42
C ALA A 1145 74.18 7.11 -11.36
N ARG A 1146 73.73 7.03 -12.63
CA ARG A 1146 74.38 6.21 -13.67
C ARG A 1146 75.83 6.63 -13.93
N GLU A 1147 76.13 7.93 -13.84
CA GLU A 1147 77.50 8.43 -14.05
C GLU A 1147 78.43 8.08 -12.89
N LYS A 1148 77.94 8.13 -11.64
CA LYS A 1148 78.64 7.60 -10.46
C LYS A 1148 78.88 6.10 -10.60
N GLU A 1149 77.85 5.33 -10.93
CA GLU A 1149 77.92 3.87 -11.12
C GLU A 1149 78.92 3.48 -12.22
N ARG A 1150 78.98 4.25 -13.33
CA ARG A 1150 80.01 4.09 -14.38
C ARG A 1150 81.42 4.34 -13.84
N LYS A 1151 81.64 5.44 -13.12
CA LYS A 1151 82.94 5.80 -12.53
C LYS A 1151 83.40 4.79 -11.47
N GLU A 1152 82.46 4.21 -10.72
CA GLU A 1152 82.71 3.14 -9.74
C GLU A 1152 83.08 1.82 -10.42
N LYS A 1153 82.34 1.41 -11.46
CA LYS A 1153 82.68 0.25 -12.30
C LYS A 1153 84.05 0.39 -12.97
N GLU A 1154 84.39 1.58 -13.46
CA GLU A 1154 85.70 1.87 -14.04
C GLU A 1154 86.83 1.79 -12.98
N ARG A 1155 86.58 2.26 -11.76
CA ARG A 1155 87.48 2.08 -10.61
C ARG A 1155 87.72 0.60 -10.30
N LEU A 1156 86.66 -0.17 -10.13
CA LEU A 1156 86.70 -1.62 -9.88
C LEU A 1156 87.40 -2.38 -11.02
N GLN A 1157 87.28 -1.92 -12.26
CA GLN A 1157 87.97 -2.51 -13.41
C GLN A 1157 89.48 -2.25 -13.38
N LYS A 1158 89.91 -1.01 -13.08
CA LYS A 1158 91.34 -0.66 -12.89
C LYS A 1158 91.95 -1.36 -11.66
N GLU A 1159 91.16 -1.57 -10.62
CA GLU A 1159 91.60 -2.30 -9.42
C GLU A 1159 91.79 -3.79 -9.70
N ARG A 1160 90.88 -4.43 -10.46
CA ARG A 1160 91.06 -5.81 -10.96
C ARG A 1160 92.22 -5.94 -11.94
N GLN A 1161 92.51 -4.91 -12.75
CA GLN A 1161 93.72 -4.89 -13.60
C GLN A 1161 94.98 -4.91 -12.73
N ARG A 1162 95.07 -4.05 -11.71
CA ARG A 1162 96.20 -4.03 -10.75
C ARG A 1162 96.34 -5.33 -9.96
N GLN A 1163 95.23 -5.99 -9.61
CA GLN A 1163 95.27 -7.32 -8.99
C GLN A 1163 95.83 -8.37 -9.97
N ARG A 1164 95.40 -8.37 -11.23
CA ARG A 1164 95.92 -9.28 -12.27
C ARG A 1164 97.38 -9.03 -12.62
N GLU A 1165 97.84 -7.78 -12.57
CA GLU A 1165 99.27 -7.44 -12.68
C GLU A 1165 100.06 -8.03 -11.50
N LYS A 1166 99.60 -7.85 -10.26
CA LYS A 1166 100.22 -8.46 -9.07
C LYS A 1166 100.24 -9.99 -9.13
N GLU A 1167 99.13 -10.64 -9.50
CA GLU A 1167 99.08 -12.09 -9.69
C GLU A 1167 100.05 -12.57 -10.79
N ARG A 1168 100.28 -11.76 -11.83
CA ARG A 1168 101.21 -12.07 -12.91
C ARG A 1168 102.65 -11.91 -12.45
N ASP A 1169 102.97 -10.82 -11.78
CA ASP A 1169 104.24 -10.57 -11.10
C ASP A 1169 104.61 -11.71 -10.14
N GLU A 1170 103.64 -12.19 -9.35
CA GLU A 1170 103.82 -13.30 -8.42
C GLU A 1170 104.00 -14.64 -9.14
N LYS A 1171 103.29 -14.87 -10.26
CA LYS A 1171 103.49 -16.05 -11.11
C LYS A 1171 104.83 -16.05 -11.83
N GLU A 1172 105.29 -14.89 -12.32
CA GLU A 1172 106.61 -14.76 -12.95
C GLU A 1172 107.73 -14.94 -11.89
N LYS A 1173 107.59 -14.37 -10.67
CA LYS A 1173 108.49 -14.64 -9.53
C LYS A 1173 108.45 -16.09 -9.05
N ALA A 1174 107.31 -16.77 -9.13
CA ALA A 1174 107.20 -18.20 -8.82
C ALA A 1174 107.89 -19.07 -9.88
N GLN A 1175 107.69 -18.79 -11.17
CA GLN A 1175 108.38 -19.48 -12.27
C GLN A 1175 109.89 -19.21 -12.28
N GLU A 1176 110.34 -18.01 -11.89
CA GLU A 1176 111.75 -17.69 -11.74
C GLU A 1176 112.39 -18.47 -10.57
N ARG A 1177 111.68 -18.61 -9.43
CA ARG A 1177 112.09 -19.50 -8.33
C ARG A 1177 112.14 -20.95 -8.77
N GLU A 1178 111.13 -21.44 -9.50
CA GLU A 1178 111.07 -22.81 -10.00
C GLU A 1178 112.18 -23.10 -11.03
N ARG A 1179 112.55 -22.13 -11.87
CA ARG A 1179 113.74 -22.21 -12.74
C ARG A 1179 115.03 -22.31 -11.93
N LYS A 1180 115.24 -21.41 -10.96
CA LYS A 1180 116.43 -21.41 -10.09
C LYS A 1180 116.53 -22.68 -9.24
N GLU A 1181 115.41 -23.29 -8.87
CA GLU A 1181 115.39 -24.59 -8.19
C GLU A 1181 115.69 -25.76 -9.14
N LYS A 1182 115.21 -25.72 -10.39
CA LYS A 1182 115.53 -26.72 -11.42
C LYS A 1182 116.99 -26.62 -11.90
N GLU A 1183 117.59 -25.44 -11.89
CA GLU A 1183 119.03 -25.24 -12.13
C GLU A 1183 119.86 -25.79 -10.96
N LYS A 1184 119.44 -25.52 -9.70
CA LYS A 1184 120.02 -26.13 -8.49
C LYS A 1184 119.81 -27.64 -8.32
N ARG A 1185 119.07 -28.29 -9.23
CA ARG A 1185 118.93 -29.76 -9.33
C ARG A 1185 119.59 -30.31 -10.61
N LYS A 1186 120.38 -29.48 -11.31
CA LYS A 1186 121.20 -29.84 -12.49
C LYS A 1186 122.68 -29.48 -12.32
N GLN A 1187 123.04 -28.91 -11.18
CA GLN A 1187 124.38 -28.87 -10.60
C GLN A 1187 124.42 -29.88 -9.45
#